data_AF-A0A3M4SFY5-F1
#
_entry.id   AF-A0A3M4SFY5-F1
#
_cell.length_a   1.000
_cell.length_b   1.000
_cell.length_c   1.000
_cell.angle_alpha   90.00
_cell.angle_beta   90.00
_cell.angle_gamma   90.00
#
_symmetry.space_group_name_H-M   'P 1'
#
loop_
_entity.id
_entity.type
_entity.pdbx_description
1 polymer ?
#
loop_
_entity_poly.entity_id
_entity_poly.type
_entity_poly.pdbx_seq_one_letter_code
_entity_poly.pdbx_strand_id
1 'polypeptide(L)'
;MILYYAGSCQSVSPDRTPGSMALLGMKLKLTIVKNTLSLTYCDYQALSPLLIDLLAANASPTYGPMNVGLKLLDCYCDLTNRKLTHLSLSSESLRTVISGFIGAVRSGELAEGERYSTERWVKTLLLSLSQIRTTMPSVTALPDYPWSEAAHEANWSVERLHLNPTKLLYWGGWAVTSLKGNTLYVAIPQIWYSHGPEFAEDIYLRWKAHAAKSARPVVTTLNKMLRFLKSNVQSWPACTFKDPIMLQNFFKAFMMNYFVNECVETKSRKGDTAKRASVAGKEWKHFMVECEAIFIQSGSWATPYGGGLPKPTTGDKFLTRLGERNGVVVHEKLITPVPLQLTDEEALEVLFHDVERDINFVVSWAESQADDLYSRAQRRKNLAEIATPLGRGKGYTLFCNAAYENHCSTFEKHGFPFTEKTFDRQHGEKSSKIQLAYDLGLPTTRSLLPYVFLLISEHPQITPSFILGFELYDNKNKLSGFIETDTGYQLIGFKDRKQGKLSEQKIDLSAKSRKWIDQIIEITAPLRECLKQQGDDSWRELFLTCGTGFSYPRSAVFSTWNAGSLRNASSYHKSLKQEFGAILKCPEEVVDEFLYRVNPSSLRASCGVAVYLKTKSVEAMAEALGHSKYNPTLLRDYLPDSILAFFQSRWIRIFQRGIVCEAMKDSPYLLKATSFESMDELHTFLRNHALKDIPQMEAGEDPSPNNPTVSEVSSVYVSVSPGIMSALLSIEAAVDNAEEPNSVCAKAKYWASVSKLVTSEILRANDGLLKSHLCKAKEIYEPKRVQHMIYEK
;
A
#
# COMPACT_ATOMS: atom_id res chain seq x y z
N MET A 1 19.04 36.09 -31.94
CA MET A 1 19.59 37.30 -31.30
C MET A 1 18.97 37.45 -29.92
N ILE A 2 19.43 36.64 -28.95
CA ILE A 2 19.17 36.80 -27.51
C ILE A 2 20.45 36.36 -26.80
N LEU A 3 20.93 37.23 -25.93
CA LEU A 3 22.26 37.30 -25.33
C LEU A 3 22.48 36.24 -24.24
N TYR A 4 23.61 35.55 -24.31
CA TYR A 4 24.25 34.82 -23.21
C TYR A 4 25.41 35.67 -22.66
N TYR A 5 25.43 35.92 -21.34
CA TYR A 5 26.58 36.38 -20.55
C TYR A 5 26.51 35.59 -19.23
N ALA A 6 27.31 34.54 -19.01
CA ALA A 6 28.72 34.52 -18.60
C ALA A 6 28.96 34.96 -17.14
N GLY A 7 29.34 33.99 -16.30
CA GLY A 7 29.72 34.17 -14.90
C GLY A 7 30.60 33.03 -14.39
N SER A 8 31.88 33.11 -14.75
CA SER A 8 33.08 32.60 -14.04
C SER A 8 33.13 31.14 -13.55
N CYS A 9 33.77 30.27 -14.35
CA CYS A 9 34.51 29.10 -13.85
C CYS A 9 35.91 29.56 -13.39
N GLN A 10 36.20 29.45 -12.10
CA GLN A 10 37.57 29.50 -11.60
C GLN A 10 38.21 28.11 -11.68
N SER A 11 39.40 28.09 -12.27
CA SER A 11 40.34 26.98 -12.41
C SER A 11 40.75 26.39 -11.06
N VAL A 12 40.57 25.09 -10.87
CA VAL A 12 41.21 24.33 -9.78
C VAL A 12 42.31 23.47 -10.41
N SER A 13 43.54 23.75 -10.02
CA SER A 13 44.76 23.02 -10.35
C SER A 13 44.77 21.60 -9.75
N PRO A 14 45.40 20.60 -10.40
CA PRO A 14 45.48 19.24 -9.91
C PRO A 14 46.79 19.04 -9.15
N ASP A 15 46.74 19.06 -7.82
CA ASP A 15 47.86 18.52 -7.03
C ASP A 15 47.42 18.19 -5.61
N ARG A 16 47.03 16.92 -5.38
CA ARG A 16 47.00 16.30 -4.04
C ARG A 16 47.23 14.80 -4.16
N THR A 17 48.47 14.41 -3.91
CA THR A 17 48.85 13.07 -3.47
C THR A 17 48.23 12.75 -2.09
N PRO A 18 48.02 11.46 -1.75
CA PRO A 18 47.32 11.06 -0.54
C PRO A 18 48.30 10.93 0.65
N GLY A 19 48.11 11.73 1.69
CA GLY A 19 48.92 11.66 2.91
C GLY A 19 48.25 12.26 4.14
N SER A 20 48.16 11.43 5.17
CA SER A 20 47.85 11.73 6.60
C SER A 20 46.45 12.22 6.97
N MET A 21 45.55 11.27 7.28
CA MET A 21 44.58 11.46 8.35
C MET A 21 45.26 11.17 9.69
N ALA A 22 45.57 12.22 10.45
CA ALA A 22 45.83 12.13 11.88
C ALA A 22 45.22 13.34 12.60
N LEU A 23 44.39 13.03 13.60
CA LEU A 23 44.00 13.84 14.76
C LEU A 23 42.88 14.89 14.60
N LEU A 24 41.66 14.43 14.87
CA LEU A 24 40.78 15.06 15.87
C LEU A 24 39.99 13.95 16.60
N GLY A 25 40.03 13.98 17.93
CA GLY A 25 39.69 12.87 18.83
C GLY A 25 38.20 12.53 18.92
N MET A 26 37.68 11.86 17.91
CA MET A 26 36.60 10.90 18.03
C MET A 26 37.12 9.57 17.48
N LYS A 27 37.31 8.55 18.34
CA LYS A 27 37.49 7.17 17.88
C LYS A 27 36.20 6.78 17.17
N LEU A 28 36.13 6.97 15.85
CA LEU A 28 35.10 6.34 15.02
C LEU A 28 35.25 4.83 15.22
N LYS A 29 34.33 4.26 16.00
CA LYS A 29 34.25 2.83 16.24
C LYS A 29 33.87 2.18 14.91
N LEU A 30 34.86 1.67 14.18
CA LEU A 30 34.64 1.06 12.88
C LEU A 30 33.99 -0.30 13.10
N THR A 31 32.67 -0.38 12.95
CA THR A 31 31.97 -1.67 12.92
C THR A 31 32.04 -2.29 11.53
N ILE A 32 32.61 -3.49 11.43
CA ILE A 32 32.85 -4.21 10.17
C ILE A 32 31.51 -4.68 9.57
N VAL A 33 30.78 -5.53 10.30
CA VAL A 33 29.44 -6.00 9.91
C VAL A 33 28.40 -5.09 10.58
N LYS A 34 28.05 -3.99 9.90
CA LYS A 34 27.07 -3.02 10.41
C LYS A 34 25.69 -3.63 10.68
N ASN A 35 25.33 -4.68 9.95
CA ASN A 35 24.08 -5.38 10.15
C ASN A 35 24.21 -6.83 9.73
N THR A 36 23.84 -7.75 10.63
CA THR A 36 23.99 -9.19 10.39
C THR A 36 23.10 -9.74 9.28
N LEU A 37 22.09 -9.00 8.81
CA LEU A 37 21.26 -9.40 7.66
C LEU A 37 22.07 -9.53 6.37
N SER A 38 23.15 -8.76 6.19
CA SER A 38 24.00 -8.82 5.01
C SER A 38 24.74 -10.15 4.87
N LEU A 39 24.99 -10.84 6.00
CA LEU A 39 25.72 -12.11 6.06
C LEU A 39 25.03 -13.23 5.30
N THR A 40 23.73 -13.11 5.03
CA THR A 40 22.98 -14.09 4.22
C THR A 40 23.51 -14.19 2.78
N TYR A 41 24.20 -13.15 2.29
CA TYR A 41 24.79 -13.13 0.95
C TYR A 41 26.27 -13.49 0.93
N CYS A 42 26.91 -13.69 2.08
CA CYS A 42 28.32 -14.06 2.14
C CYS A 42 28.46 -15.58 2.09
N ASP A 43 29.36 -16.10 1.28
CA ASP A 43 29.72 -17.52 1.33
C ASP A 43 30.66 -17.78 2.50
N TYR A 44 30.80 -19.05 2.91
CA TYR A 44 31.82 -19.39 3.91
C TYR A 44 33.20 -19.39 3.27
N GLN A 45 34.14 -18.65 3.85
CA GLN A 45 35.50 -18.46 3.31
C GLN A 45 36.56 -19.23 4.10
N ALA A 46 36.39 -19.34 5.41
CA ALA A 46 37.41 -19.81 6.34
C ALA A 46 37.01 -21.10 7.08
N LEU A 47 35.72 -21.38 7.21
CA LEU A 47 35.19 -22.61 7.81
C LEU A 47 34.96 -23.69 6.76
N SER A 48 35.42 -24.92 7.03
CA SER A 48 35.14 -26.04 6.13
C SER A 48 33.68 -26.51 6.21
N PRO A 49 33.06 -27.01 5.12
CA PRO A 49 31.67 -27.50 5.12
C PRO A 49 31.38 -28.50 6.24
N LEU A 50 32.26 -29.49 6.43
CA LEU A 50 32.14 -30.49 7.49
C LEU A 50 32.10 -29.88 8.91
N LEU A 51 32.86 -28.81 9.14
CA LEU A 51 32.88 -28.14 10.44
C LEU A 51 31.59 -27.35 10.67
N ILE A 52 31.06 -26.71 9.62
CA ILE A 52 29.80 -25.98 9.66
C ILE A 52 28.66 -26.93 10.00
N ASP A 53 28.58 -28.07 9.31
CA ASP A 53 27.55 -29.08 9.54
C ASP A 53 27.63 -29.66 10.96
N LEU A 54 28.85 -29.97 11.43
CA LEU A 54 29.06 -30.48 12.79
C LEU A 54 28.62 -29.46 13.85
N LEU A 55 29.03 -28.19 13.72
CA LEU A 55 28.67 -27.14 14.66
C LEU A 55 27.16 -26.86 14.65
N ALA A 56 26.54 -26.85 13.47
CA ALA A 56 25.10 -26.64 13.33
C ALA A 56 24.28 -27.80 13.92
N ALA A 57 24.71 -29.05 13.72
CA ALA A 57 24.05 -30.24 14.26
C ALA A 57 24.09 -30.32 15.79
N ASN A 58 25.10 -29.70 16.42
CA ASN A 58 25.27 -29.69 17.87
C ASN A 58 24.83 -28.37 18.52
N ALA A 59 24.16 -27.49 17.78
CA ALA A 59 23.66 -26.23 18.31
C ALA A 59 22.53 -26.43 19.31
N SER A 60 22.62 -25.76 20.46
CA SER A 60 21.59 -25.83 21.50
C SER A 60 20.25 -25.23 21.01
N PRO A 61 19.13 -25.96 21.13
CA PRO A 61 17.82 -25.47 20.73
C PRO A 61 17.34 -24.29 21.61
N THR A 62 17.88 -24.17 22.83
CA THR A 62 17.52 -23.14 23.82
C THR A 62 17.76 -21.72 23.31
N TYR A 63 18.74 -21.52 22.43
CA TYR A 63 19.15 -20.20 21.93
C TYR A 63 18.90 -20.02 20.43
N GLY A 64 18.11 -20.88 19.78
CA GLY A 64 17.74 -20.79 18.37
C GLY A 64 18.90 -20.98 17.35
N PRO A 65 18.70 -20.64 16.06
CA PRO A 65 19.59 -21.04 14.98
C PRO A 65 20.97 -20.36 15.02
N MET A 66 22.04 -21.12 14.82
CA MET A 66 23.43 -20.67 14.94
C MET A 66 23.98 -19.93 13.70
N ASN A 67 23.18 -19.78 12.64
CA ASN A 67 23.62 -19.31 11.32
C ASN A 67 24.37 -17.97 11.36
N VAL A 68 23.89 -16.99 12.14
CA VAL A 68 24.55 -15.69 12.26
C VAL A 68 25.87 -15.80 13.01
N GLY A 69 25.90 -16.52 14.14
CA GLY A 69 27.11 -16.75 14.91
C GLY A 69 28.20 -17.48 14.12
N LEU A 70 27.81 -18.47 13.31
CA LEU A 70 28.71 -19.18 12.39
C LEU A 70 29.29 -18.27 11.31
N LYS A 71 28.45 -17.41 10.70
CA LYS A 71 28.92 -16.43 9.71
C LYS A 71 29.84 -15.38 10.32
N LEU A 72 29.60 -14.96 11.55
CA LEU A 72 30.50 -14.05 12.26
C LEU A 72 31.83 -14.74 12.62
N LEU A 73 31.80 -16.01 13.01
CA LEU A 73 33.03 -16.79 13.23
C LEU A 73 33.82 -16.95 11.93
N ASP A 74 33.16 -17.25 10.82
CA ASP A 74 33.78 -17.33 9.50
C ASP A 74 34.39 -16.00 9.07
N CYS A 75 33.66 -14.89 9.24
CA CYS A 75 34.13 -13.53 9.01
C CYS A 75 35.41 -13.24 9.82
N TYR A 76 35.37 -13.49 11.13
CA TYR A 76 36.54 -13.29 11.99
C TYR A 76 37.73 -14.15 11.57
N CYS A 77 37.51 -15.43 11.25
CA CYS A 77 38.58 -16.33 10.81
C CYS A 77 39.17 -15.87 9.46
N ASP A 78 38.33 -15.47 8.52
CA ASP A 78 38.78 -14.97 7.22
C ASP A 78 39.59 -13.67 7.36
N LEU A 79 39.08 -12.71 8.15
CA LEU A 79 39.75 -11.44 8.45
C LEU A 79 41.11 -11.63 9.12
N THR A 80 41.25 -12.65 9.97
CA THR A 80 42.49 -12.99 10.69
C THR A 80 43.37 -14.00 9.94
N ASN A 81 43.02 -14.35 8.70
CA ASN A 81 43.72 -15.33 7.84
C ASN A 81 43.88 -16.71 8.48
N ARG A 82 42.86 -17.17 9.24
CA ARG A 82 42.83 -18.48 9.86
C ARG A 82 41.78 -19.34 9.17
N LYS A 83 42.14 -20.59 8.87
CA LYS A 83 41.17 -21.59 8.39
C LYS A 83 40.84 -22.54 9.54
N LEU A 84 39.55 -22.74 9.80
CA LEU A 84 39.10 -23.75 10.74
C LEU A 84 38.50 -24.92 9.98
N THR A 85 39.02 -26.08 10.29
CA THR A 85 38.50 -27.36 9.84
C THR A 85 38.12 -28.21 11.03
N HIS A 86 37.50 -29.36 10.79
CA HIS A 86 37.22 -30.32 11.84
C HIS A 86 38.50 -30.76 12.60
N LEU A 87 39.66 -30.80 11.94
CA LEU A 87 40.94 -31.13 12.59
C LEU A 87 41.43 -30.01 13.53
N SER A 88 41.07 -28.76 13.22
CA SER A 88 41.42 -27.60 14.05
C SER A 88 40.78 -27.68 15.44
N LEU A 89 39.70 -28.47 15.61
CA LEU A 89 39.03 -28.66 16.89
C LEU A 89 39.92 -29.34 17.94
N SER A 90 40.90 -30.15 17.51
CA SER A 90 41.86 -30.82 18.39
C SER A 90 43.17 -30.04 18.57
N SER A 91 43.27 -28.84 17.99
CA SER A 91 44.47 -28.00 18.07
C SER A 91 44.37 -27.03 19.24
N GLU A 92 45.47 -26.84 19.97
CA GLU A 92 45.56 -25.83 21.02
C GLU A 92 45.32 -24.40 20.50
N SER A 93 45.52 -24.17 19.19
CA SER A 93 45.21 -22.90 18.52
C SER A 93 43.72 -22.54 18.58
N LEU A 94 42.81 -23.52 18.76
CA LEU A 94 41.38 -23.29 18.87
C LEU A 94 41.05 -22.31 19.99
N ARG A 95 41.73 -22.43 21.15
CA ARG A 95 41.50 -21.52 22.28
C ARG A 95 41.75 -20.07 21.85
N THR A 96 42.90 -19.78 21.27
CA THR A 96 43.24 -18.42 20.82
C THR A 96 42.23 -17.87 19.82
N VAL A 97 41.80 -18.70 18.86
CA VAL A 97 40.80 -18.31 17.85
C VAL A 97 39.47 -17.94 18.49
N ILE A 98 38.92 -18.82 19.34
CA ILE A 98 37.64 -18.58 20.01
C ILE A 98 37.75 -17.40 20.98
N SER A 99 38.90 -17.23 21.65
CA SER A 99 39.15 -16.11 22.55
C SER A 99 39.07 -14.76 21.82
N GLY A 100 39.79 -14.61 20.71
CA GLY A 100 39.76 -13.37 19.95
C GLY A 100 38.41 -13.13 19.26
N PHE A 101 37.70 -14.19 18.83
CA PHE A 101 36.34 -14.07 18.31
C PHE A 101 35.39 -13.47 19.37
N ILE A 102 35.43 -13.98 20.60
CA ILE A 102 34.63 -13.46 21.71
C ILE A 102 34.95 -11.98 21.96
N GLY A 103 36.25 -11.60 21.95
CA GLY A 103 36.68 -10.21 22.07
C GLY A 103 36.15 -9.32 20.93
N ALA A 104 36.23 -9.81 19.70
CA ALA A 104 35.80 -9.10 18.50
C ALA A 104 34.28 -8.81 18.52
N VAL A 105 33.46 -9.79 18.88
CA VAL A 105 32.00 -9.61 18.99
C VAL A 105 31.64 -8.71 20.18
N ARG A 106 32.23 -8.93 21.36
CA ARG A 106 31.93 -8.14 22.57
C ARG A 106 32.37 -6.68 22.48
N SER A 107 33.43 -6.40 21.72
CA SER A 107 33.85 -5.01 21.46
C SER A 107 32.80 -4.22 20.66
N GLY A 108 31.94 -4.90 19.88
CA GLY A 108 31.04 -4.29 18.91
C GLY A 108 31.73 -3.81 17.63
N GLU A 109 33.02 -4.12 17.44
CA GLU A 109 33.79 -3.79 16.23
C GLU A 109 33.56 -4.82 15.13
N LEU A 110 33.38 -6.11 15.46
CA LEU A 110 33.11 -7.13 14.43
C LEU A 110 31.69 -7.00 13.86
N ALA A 111 30.69 -6.82 14.73
CA ALA A 111 29.29 -6.66 14.34
C ALA A 111 28.52 -5.78 15.34
N GLU A 112 27.58 -5.00 14.82
CA GLU A 112 26.67 -4.21 15.66
C GLU A 112 25.61 -5.13 16.26
N GLY A 113 25.47 -5.13 17.59
CA GLY A 113 24.52 -5.99 18.28
C GLY A 113 24.29 -5.54 19.72
N GLU A 114 23.05 -5.64 20.18
CA GLU A 114 22.73 -5.49 21.60
C GLU A 114 23.44 -6.57 22.42
N ARG A 115 23.70 -6.27 23.70
CA ARG A 115 24.38 -7.19 24.63
C ARG A 115 23.76 -8.59 24.62
N TYR A 116 22.44 -8.68 24.53
CA TYR A 116 21.73 -9.95 24.44
C TYR A 116 22.09 -10.76 23.19
N SER A 117 22.09 -10.13 22.01
CA SER A 117 22.42 -10.78 20.74
C SER A 117 23.87 -11.26 20.71
N THR A 118 24.79 -10.41 21.17
CA THR A 118 26.21 -10.75 21.28
C THR A 118 26.45 -11.95 22.20
N GLU A 119 25.85 -11.94 23.39
CA GLU A 119 25.97 -13.05 24.33
C GLU A 119 25.32 -14.33 23.80
N ARG A 120 24.21 -14.20 23.06
CA ARG A 120 23.56 -15.33 22.40
C ARG A 120 24.49 -15.99 21.38
N TRP A 121 25.11 -15.22 20.47
CA TRP A 121 26.02 -15.79 19.46
C TRP A 121 27.21 -16.52 20.08
N VAL A 122 27.80 -15.93 21.13
CA VAL A 122 28.92 -16.54 21.87
C VAL A 122 28.48 -17.82 22.58
N LYS A 123 27.39 -17.77 23.35
CA LYS A 123 26.91 -18.93 24.12
C LYS A 123 26.51 -20.10 23.23
N THR A 124 25.82 -19.85 22.11
CA THR A 124 25.44 -20.92 21.18
C THR A 124 26.66 -21.62 20.62
N LEU A 125 27.72 -20.88 20.24
CA LEU A 125 28.97 -21.47 19.75
C LEU A 125 29.68 -22.31 20.83
N LEU A 126 29.85 -21.76 22.04
CA LEU A 126 30.53 -22.45 23.14
C LEU A 126 29.81 -23.74 23.56
N LEU A 127 28.48 -23.70 23.66
CA LEU A 127 27.67 -24.87 23.97
C LEU A 127 27.81 -25.95 22.88
N SER A 128 27.82 -25.55 21.60
CA SER A 128 28.02 -26.49 20.49
C SER A 128 29.37 -27.19 20.56
N LEU A 129 30.44 -26.44 20.85
CA LEU A 129 31.79 -26.99 21.03
C LEU A 129 31.86 -27.93 22.24
N SER A 130 31.20 -27.58 23.36
CA SER A 130 31.13 -28.49 24.52
C SER A 130 30.38 -29.78 24.20
N GLN A 131 29.30 -29.70 23.43
CA GLN A 131 28.52 -30.86 23.02
C GLN A 131 29.32 -31.78 22.10
N ILE A 132 30.02 -31.21 21.11
CA ILE A 132 30.93 -31.97 20.24
C ILE A 132 32.00 -32.67 21.07
N ARG A 133 32.53 -32.03 22.11
CA ARG A 133 33.55 -32.63 22.97
C ARG A 133 33.04 -33.85 23.74
N THR A 134 31.73 -33.92 24.05
CA THR A 134 31.17 -35.12 24.70
C THR A 134 31.23 -36.36 23.81
N THR A 135 31.10 -36.18 22.49
CA THR A 135 31.20 -37.27 21.50
C THR A 135 32.62 -37.43 20.94
N MET A 136 33.43 -36.37 21.01
CA MET A 136 34.81 -36.32 20.53
C MET A 136 35.74 -35.75 21.60
N PRO A 137 36.26 -36.57 22.53
CA PRO A 137 37.10 -36.09 23.64
C PRO A 137 38.40 -35.42 23.21
N SER A 138 38.86 -35.66 21.96
CA SER A 138 40.02 -35.02 21.36
C SER A 138 39.84 -33.53 21.06
N VAL A 139 38.63 -32.98 21.18
CA VAL A 139 38.41 -31.54 21.04
C VAL A 139 39.05 -30.78 22.21
N THR A 140 39.82 -29.75 21.87
CA THR A 140 40.53 -28.90 22.83
C THR A 140 39.57 -28.32 23.86
N ALA A 141 39.92 -28.47 25.14
CA ALA A 141 39.14 -27.93 26.24
C ALA A 141 39.08 -26.40 26.18
N LEU A 142 37.89 -25.83 26.21
CA LEU A 142 37.72 -24.39 26.45
C LEU A 142 37.57 -24.14 27.96
N PRO A 143 38.00 -22.97 28.47
CA PRO A 143 37.78 -22.60 29.87
C PRO A 143 36.30 -22.51 30.24
N ASP A 144 35.98 -22.73 31.51
CA ASP A 144 34.62 -22.55 32.01
C ASP A 144 34.17 -21.09 31.83
N TYR A 145 32.94 -20.93 31.36
CA TYR A 145 32.34 -19.62 31.13
C TYR A 145 31.78 -19.05 32.46
N PRO A 146 32.00 -17.76 32.79
CA PRO A 146 32.62 -16.72 31.96
C PRO A 146 34.15 -16.78 31.95
N TRP A 147 34.70 -16.79 30.73
CA TRP A 147 36.14 -16.71 30.48
C TRP A 147 36.63 -15.25 30.62
N SER A 148 37.87 -15.06 31.10
CA SER A 148 38.50 -13.76 31.38
C SER A 148 38.29 -12.72 30.27
N GLU A 149 37.54 -11.65 30.57
CA GLU A 149 37.24 -10.55 29.64
C GLU A 149 38.51 -9.83 29.18
N ALA A 150 39.50 -9.65 30.06
CA ALA A 150 40.77 -9.01 29.72
C ALA A 150 41.57 -9.78 28.66
N ALA A 151 41.54 -11.12 28.70
CA ALA A 151 42.23 -11.96 27.71
C ALA A 151 41.58 -11.87 26.32
N HIS A 152 40.25 -11.78 26.28
CA HIS A 152 39.49 -11.60 25.03
C HIS A 152 39.80 -10.28 24.34
N GLU A 153 39.79 -9.19 25.12
CA GLU A 153 40.06 -7.84 24.61
C GLU A 153 41.51 -7.69 24.14
N ALA A 154 42.47 -8.27 24.89
CA ALA A 154 43.88 -8.27 24.51
C ALA A 154 44.10 -9.00 23.18
N ASN A 155 43.53 -10.20 23.00
CA ASN A 155 43.66 -10.98 21.77
C ASN A 155 43.09 -10.23 20.55
N TRP A 156 41.87 -9.69 20.67
CA TRP A 156 41.28 -8.91 19.58
C TRP A 156 42.06 -7.62 19.28
N SER A 157 42.57 -6.94 20.31
CA SER A 157 43.31 -5.68 20.14
C SER A 157 44.59 -5.84 19.31
N VAL A 158 45.25 -7.00 19.38
CA VAL A 158 46.43 -7.32 18.57
C VAL A 158 46.03 -7.69 17.14
N GLU A 159 45.01 -8.52 16.99
CA GLU A 159 44.58 -9.01 15.67
C GLU A 159 43.99 -7.92 14.80
N ARG A 160 43.23 -6.99 15.38
CA ARG A 160 42.58 -5.90 14.63
C ARG A 160 43.55 -4.93 13.96
N LEU A 161 44.81 -4.87 14.40
CA LEU A 161 45.84 -4.01 13.81
C LEU A 161 46.31 -4.50 12.43
N HIS A 162 46.03 -5.76 12.10
CA HIS A 162 46.58 -6.44 10.92
C HIS A 162 45.48 -6.93 9.95
N LEU A 163 44.28 -6.35 10.01
CA LEU A 163 43.16 -6.77 9.16
C LEU A 163 43.39 -6.38 7.70
N ASN A 164 43.04 -7.29 6.80
CA ASN A 164 43.16 -7.06 5.35
C ASN A 164 42.04 -6.12 4.84
N PRO A 165 42.37 -4.97 4.22
CA PRO A 165 41.38 -4.02 3.70
C PRO A 165 40.40 -4.61 2.66
N THR A 166 40.88 -5.47 1.77
CA THR A 166 40.05 -6.13 0.75
C THR A 166 39.02 -7.06 1.38
N LYS A 167 39.41 -7.79 2.44
CA LYS A 167 38.47 -8.65 3.19
C LYS A 167 37.49 -7.83 4.02
N LEU A 168 37.93 -6.70 4.57
CA LEU A 168 37.04 -5.75 5.25
C LEU A 168 35.95 -5.24 4.31
N LEU A 169 36.28 -4.93 3.05
CA LEU A 169 35.30 -4.54 2.03
C LEU A 169 34.32 -5.69 1.74
N TYR A 170 34.81 -6.92 1.52
CA TYR A 170 33.98 -8.11 1.29
C TYR A 170 32.91 -8.28 2.38
N TRP A 171 33.31 -8.21 3.66
CA TRP A 171 32.44 -8.40 4.82
C TRP A 171 31.63 -7.15 5.20
N GLY A 172 31.91 -5.99 4.61
CA GLY A 172 31.31 -4.68 4.94
C GLY A 172 29.81 -4.54 4.64
N GLY A 173 29.17 -5.61 4.15
CA GLY A 173 27.72 -5.77 4.06
C GLY A 173 27.04 -5.13 2.86
N TRP A 174 27.70 -4.22 2.13
CA TRP A 174 27.21 -3.67 0.85
C TRP A 174 25.82 -3.02 0.91
N ALA A 175 25.65 -2.14 1.90
CA ALA A 175 24.39 -1.43 2.17
C ALA A 175 24.10 -0.31 1.16
N VAL A 176 22.87 -0.24 0.66
CA VAL A 176 22.33 0.86 -0.12
C VAL A 176 21.12 1.45 0.60
N THR A 177 21.02 2.78 0.62
CA THR A 177 19.92 3.49 1.28
C THR A 177 19.06 4.15 0.22
N SER A 178 17.74 3.93 0.28
CA SER A 178 16.80 4.54 -0.65
C SER A 178 16.59 6.02 -0.34
N LEU A 179 15.95 6.76 -1.24
CA LEU A 179 15.52 8.16 -1.00
C LEU A 179 14.68 8.30 0.28
N LYS A 180 13.97 7.24 0.67
CA LYS A 180 13.12 7.19 1.88
C LYS A 180 13.84 6.70 3.14
N GLY A 181 15.18 6.62 3.12
CA GLY A 181 15.97 6.15 4.26
C GLY A 181 15.96 4.63 4.48
N ASN A 182 15.28 3.85 3.63
CA ASN A 182 15.25 2.40 3.77
C ASN A 182 16.60 1.80 3.37
N THR A 183 17.23 1.05 4.28
CA THR A 183 18.50 0.37 4.03
C THR A 183 18.28 -1.04 3.54
N LEU A 184 18.88 -1.38 2.40
CA LEU A 184 18.86 -2.68 1.73
C LEU A 184 20.30 -3.15 1.51
N TYR A 185 20.51 -4.46 1.30
CA TYR A 185 21.86 -5.02 1.13
C TYR A 185 21.99 -5.71 -0.22
N VAL A 186 23.04 -5.34 -0.96
CA VAL A 186 23.33 -5.89 -2.29
C VAL A 186 24.21 -7.13 -2.14
N ALA A 187 23.90 -8.19 -2.87
CA ALA A 187 24.59 -9.48 -2.82
C ALA A 187 25.95 -9.48 -3.55
N ILE A 188 26.72 -8.39 -3.43
CA ILE A 188 28.06 -8.23 -3.98
C ILE A 188 29.02 -9.39 -3.62
N PRO A 189 28.98 -9.96 -2.38
CA PRO A 189 29.85 -11.08 -2.04
C PRO A 189 29.68 -12.30 -2.97
N GLN A 190 28.55 -12.45 -3.66
CA GLN A 190 28.32 -13.53 -4.63
C GLN A 190 29.16 -13.41 -5.90
N ILE A 191 29.55 -12.18 -6.28
CA ILE A 191 30.35 -11.92 -7.49
C ILE A 191 31.78 -11.47 -7.19
N TRP A 192 32.12 -11.19 -5.92
CA TRP A 192 33.43 -10.69 -5.51
C TRP A 192 34.60 -11.54 -6.01
N TYR A 193 34.58 -12.85 -5.73
CA TYR A 193 35.64 -13.77 -6.15
C TYR A 193 35.41 -14.35 -7.54
N SER A 194 34.16 -14.48 -7.99
CA SER A 194 33.87 -15.09 -9.30
C SER A 194 34.08 -14.15 -10.48
N HIS A 195 33.83 -12.83 -10.30
CA HIS A 195 33.94 -11.82 -11.37
C HIS A 195 35.00 -10.75 -11.07
N GLY A 196 35.58 -10.77 -9.87
CA GLY A 196 36.65 -9.86 -9.45
C GLY A 196 36.15 -8.62 -8.68
N PRO A 197 36.96 -8.07 -7.76
CA PRO A 197 36.59 -6.90 -6.95
C PRO A 197 36.20 -5.67 -7.77
N GLU A 198 36.93 -5.35 -8.85
CA GLU A 198 36.67 -4.16 -9.67
C GLU A 198 35.26 -4.16 -10.29
N PHE A 199 34.86 -5.29 -10.87
CA PHE A 199 33.52 -5.46 -11.44
C PHE A 199 32.42 -5.41 -10.37
N ALA A 200 32.68 -6.04 -9.23
CA ALA A 200 31.77 -6.09 -8.09
C ALA A 200 31.53 -4.69 -7.48
N GLU A 201 32.59 -3.89 -7.33
CA GLU A 201 32.52 -2.53 -6.83
C GLU A 201 31.84 -1.57 -7.80
N ASP A 202 32.09 -1.67 -9.12
CA ASP A 202 31.41 -0.83 -10.12
C ASP A 202 29.88 -1.02 -10.07
N ILE A 203 29.42 -2.27 -10.00
CA ILE A 203 27.99 -2.58 -9.83
C ILE A 203 27.45 -1.92 -8.56
N TYR A 204 28.13 -2.11 -7.43
CA TYR A 204 27.67 -1.58 -6.15
C TYR A 204 27.59 -0.05 -6.14
N LEU A 205 28.64 0.64 -6.56
CA LEU A 205 28.73 2.10 -6.47
C LEU A 205 27.67 2.77 -7.35
N ARG A 206 27.45 2.25 -8.57
CA ARG A 206 26.42 2.76 -9.48
C ARG A 206 25.02 2.50 -8.93
N TRP A 207 24.77 1.30 -8.42
CA TRP A 207 23.47 0.96 -7.84
C TRP A 207 23.19 1.75 -6.56
N LYS A 208 24.21 1.99 -5.72
CA LYS A 208 24.12 2.83 -4.52
C LYS A 208 23.76 4.27 -4.86
N ALA A 209 24.42 4.85 -5.86
CA ALA A 209 24.13 6.20 -6.33
C ALA A 209 22.70 6.33 -6.89
N HIS A 210 22.22 5.29 -7.58
CA HIS A 210 20.84 5.24 -8.07
C HIS A 210 19.81 5.06 -6.93
N ALA A 211 20.08 4.14 -6.00
CA ALA A 211 19.20 3.86 -4.86
C ALA A 211 18.94 5.12 -4.03
N ALA A 212 19.97 5.96 -3.80
CA ALA A 212 19.82 7.22 -3.07
C ALA A 212 18.81 8.19 -3.71
N LYS A 213 18.53 8.05 -5.02
CA LYS A 213 17.56 8.85 -5.78
C LYS A 213 16.22 8.15 -5.99
N SER A 214 16.12 6.86 -5.66
CA SER A 214 14.92 6.04 -5.88
C SER A 214 14.20 5.80 -4.56
N ALA A 215 12.88 5.98 -4.54
CA ALA A 215 12.06 5.67 -3.38
C ALA A 215 11.99 4.15 -3.11
N ARG A 216 12.06 3.33 -4.16
CA ARG A 216 11.91 1.86 -4.12
C ARG A 216 12.88 1.19 -5.12
N PRO A 217 14.19 1.14 -4.80
CA PRO A 217 15.19 0.51 -5.68
C PRO A 217 14.98 -1.01 -5.79
N VAL A 218 15.21 -1.60 -6.97
CA VAL A 218 14.99 -3.03 -7.23
C VAL A 218 16.18 -3.90 -6.81
N VAL A 219 16.49 -3.91 -5.51
CA VAL A 219 17.62 -4.68 -4.97
C VAL A 219 17.34 -6.19 -4.99
N THR A 220 16.09 -6.63 -4.82
CA THR A 220 15.74 -8.05 -4.78
C THR A 220 16.06 -8.76 -6.11
N THR A 221 15.66 -8.19 -7.24
CA THR A 221 15.92 -8.77 -8.58
C THR A 221 17.39 -8.65 -8.95
N LEU A 222 18.06 -7.56 -8.56
CA LEU A 222 19.52 -7.46 -8.65
C LEU A 222 20.21 -8.62 -7.93
N ASN A 223 19.83 -8.90 -6.67
CA ASN A 223 20.43 -9.99 -5.90
C ASN A 223 20.17 -11.37 -6.52
N LYS A 224 19.04 -11.55 -7.21
CA LYS A 224 18.78 -12.77 -8.02
C LYS A 224 19.72 -12.84 -9.23
N MET A 225 19.94 -11.72 -9.93
CA MET A 225 20.88 -11.63 -11.05
C MET A 225 22.32 -11.95 -10.61
N LEU A 226 22.78 -11.39 -9.49
CA LEU A 226 24.13 -11.63 -8.95
C LEU A 226 24.36 -13.11 -8.58
N ARG A 227 23.34 -13.76 -8.01
CA ARG A 227 23.38 -15.22 -7.77
C ARG A 227 23.41 -16.02 -9.06
N PHE A 228 22.63 -15.62 -10.07
CA PHE A 228 22.65 -16.27 -11.37
C PHE A 228 24.03 -16.15 -12.05
N LEU A 229 24.66 -14.98 -11.98
CA LEU A 229 26.03 -14.75 -12.46
C LEU A 229 27.02 -15.69 -11.79
N LYS A 230 27.01 -15.77 -10.46
CA LYS A 230 27.89 -16.67 -9.70
C LYS A 230 27.79 -18.12 -10.18
N SER A 231 26.56 -18.63 -10.33
CA SER A 231 26.33 -20.02 -10.74
C SER A 231 26.71 -20.30 -12.20
N ASN A 232 26.92 -19.27 -13.02
CA ASN A 232 27.15 -19.38 -14.46
C ASN A 232 28.37 -18.57 -14.93
N VAL A 233 29.38 -18.40 -14.07
CA VAL A 233 30.57 -17.56 -14.32
C VAL A 233 31.31 -17.93 -15.61
N GLN A 234 31.37 -19.22 -15.95
CA GLN A 234 32.04 -19.69 -17.17
C GLN A 234 31.32 -19.25 -18.44
N SER A 235 29.99 -19.16 -18.40
CA SER A 235 29.18 -18.69 -19.52
C SER A 235 29.11 -17.17 -19.58
N TRP A 236 29.17 -16.50 -18.42
CA TRP A 236 28.95 -15.06 -18.30
C TRP A 236 30.05 -14.36 -17.49
N PRO A 237 31.32 -14.37 -17.93
CA PRO A 237 32.41 -13.65 -17.28
C PRO A 237 32.19 -12.13 -17.32
N ALA A 238 32.95 -11.33 -16.55
CA ALA A 238 32.79 -9.88 -16.47
C ALA A 238 32.82 -9.16 -17.85
N CYS A 239 33.58 -9.67 -18.81
CA CYS A 239 33.65 -9.12 -20.17
C CYS A 239 32.33 -9.24 -20.96
N THR A 240 31.40 -10.11 -20.55
CA THR A 240 30.03 -10.24 -21.10
C THR A 240 29.33 -8.89 -21.18
N PHE A 241 29.54 -8.03 -20.18
CA PHE A 241 28.87 -6.74 -20.08
C PHE A 241 29.50 -5.65 -20.96
N LYS A 242 30.62 -5.95 -21.62
CA LYS A 242 31.30 -5.07 -22.59
C LYS A 242 31.01 -5.45 -24.04
N ASP A 243 30.36 -6.59 -24.29
CA ASP A 243 29.94 -7.05 -25.61
C ASP A 243 28.40 -6.98 -25.76
N PRO A 244 27.86 -6.25 -26.75
CA PRO A 244 26.41 -6.12 -26.95
C PRO A 244 25.65 -7.45 -27.12
N ILE A 245 26.26 -8.44 -27.80
CA ILE A 245 25.62 -9.73 -28.12
C ILE A 245 25.61 -10.59 -26.87
N MET A 246 26.74 -10.70 -26.18
CA MET A 246 26.85 -11.45 -24.94
C MET A 246 25.95 -10.88 -23.85
N LEU A 247 25.89 -9.55 -23.71
CA LEU A 247 24.98 -8.88 -22.78
C LEU A 247 23.52 -9.26 -23.06
N GLN A 248 23.12 -9.23 -24.34
CA GLN A 248 21.74 -9.57 -24.72
C GLN A 248 21.43 -11.05 -24.47
N ASN A 249 22.36 -11.94 -24.75
CA ASN A 249 22.22 -13.37 -24.48
C ASN A 249 22.16 -13.68 -22.99
N PHE A 250 22.97 -13.00 -22.17
CA PHE A 250 22.92 -13.08 -20.71
C PHE A 250 21.52 -12.72 -20.19
N PHE A 251 20.97 -11.58 -20.59
CA PHE A 251 19.66 -11.16 -20.10
C PHE A 251 18.52 -12.07 -20.58
N LYS A 252 18.62 -12.69 -21.76
CA LYS A 252 17.68 -13.73 -22.19
C LYS A 252 17.77 -14.99 -21.32
N ALA A 253 18.99 -15.46 -21.04
CA ALA A 253 19.20 -16.62 -20.17
C ALA A 253 18.72 -16.35 -18.74
N PHE A 254 19.05 -15.18 -18.19
CA PHE A 254 18.59 -14.78 -16.86
C PHE A 254 17.06 -14.60 -16.83
N MET A 255 16.44 -14.06 -17.88
CA MET A 255 14.98 -13.97 -17.99
C MET A 255 14.33 -15.34 -17.87
N MET A 256 14.81 -16.33 -18.64
CA MET A 256 14.28 -17.70 -18.56
C MET A 256 14.41 -18.28 -17.15
N ASN A 257 15.59 -18.16 -16.53
CA ASN A 257 15.81 -18.64 -15.16
C ASN A 257 14.90 -17.93 -14.14
N TYR A 258 14.75 -16.61 -14.26
CA TYR A 258 13.90 -15.80 -13.40
C TYR A 258 12.44 -16.27 -13.47
N PHE A 259 11.86 -16.35 -14.66
CA PHE A 259 10.44 -16.73 -14.78
C PHE A 259 10.18 -18.19 -14.42
N VAL A 260 11.10 -19.12 -14.71
CA VAL A 260 10.97 -20.53 -14.27
C VAL A 260 10.95 -20.62 -12.75
N ASN A 261 11.89 -19.98 -12.06
CA ASN A 261 11.96 -20.01 -10.60
C ASN A 261 10.75 -19.33 -9.94
N GLU A 262 10.33 -18.16 -10.46
CA GLU A 262 9.22 -17.40 -9.88
C GLU A 262 7.84 -18.03 -10.18
N CYS A 263 7.66 -18.64 -11.35
CA CYS A 263 6.34 -19.11 -11.80
C CYS A 263 6.12 -20.63 -11.65
N VAL A 264 7.18 -21.45 -11.65
CA VAL A 264 7.09 -22.92 -11.74
C VAL A 264 7.57 -23.62 -10.46
N GLU A 265 8.71 -23.23 -9.89
CA GLU A 265 9.38 -24.02 -8.85
C GLU A 265 8.92 -23.73 -7.40
N THR A 266 8.15 -22.65 -7.19
CA THR A 266 7.64 -22.29 -5.86
C THR A 266 6.41 -23.13 -5.48
N LYS A 267 6.65 -24.24 -4.74
CA LYS A 267 5.65 -25.20 -4.19
C LYS A 267 4.39 -24.53 -3.61
N SER A 268 3.38 -24.25 -4.44
CA SER A 268 2.08 -23.72 -4.01
C SER A 268 0.99 -24.09 -5.04
N ARG A 269 -0.27 -24.12 -4.57
CA ARG A 269 -1.46 -24.71 -5.23
C ARG A 269 -1.61 -24.34 -6.73
N LYS A 270 -2.08 -25.33 -7.51
CA LYS A 270 -2.62 -25.15 -8.88
C LYS A 270 -3.62 -23.99 -8.88
N GLY A 271 -3.38 -22.97 -9.72
CA GLY A 271 -4.28 -21.82 -9.91
C GLY A 271 -3.61 -20.42 -9.88
N ASP A 272 -2.40 -20.28 -9.33
CA ASP A 272 -1.77 -18.96 -9.07
C ASP A 272 -0.68 -18.56 -10.10
N THR A 273 -0.42 -19.41 -11.10
CA THR A 273 0.70 -19.21 -12.06
C THR A 273 0.54 -17.95 -12.90
N ALA A 274 -0.67 -17.63 -13.37
CA ALA A 274 -0.93 -16.44 -14.19
C ALA A 274 -0.75 -15.12 -13.41
N LYS A 275 -1.25 -15.08 -12.16
CA LYS A 275 -1.07 -13.91 -11.28
C LYS A 275 0.41 -13.68 -10.97
N ARG A 276 1.16 -14.74 -10.66
CA ARG A 276 2.61 -14.68 -10.43
C ARG A 276 3.38 -14.23 -11.66
N ALA A 277 3.08 -14.78 -12.83
CA ALA A 277 3.71 -14.37 -14.08
C ALA A 277 3.49 -12.87 -14.36
N SER A 278 2.30 -12.34 -14.05
CA SER A 278 2.01 -10.91 -14.19
C SER A 278 2.82 -10.04 -13.21
N VAL A 279 2.92 -10.45 -11.94
CA VAL A 279 3.73 -9.74 -10.93
C VAL A 279 5.21 -9.78 -11.30
N ALA A 280 5.74 -10.96 -11.61
CA ALA A 280 7.11 -11.16 -12.08
C ALA A 280 7.40 -10.33 -13.34
N GLY A 281 6.45 -10.23 -14.28
CA GLY A 281 6.53 -9.39 -15.46
C GLY A 281 6.70 -7.90 -15.16
N LYS A 282 5.94 -7.38 -14.17
CA LYS A 282 6.05 -5.96 -13.74
C LYS A 282 7.40 -5.69 -13.08
N GLU A 283 7.83 -6.57 -12.18
CA GLU A 283 9.12 -6.45 -11.50
C GLU A 283 10.28 -6.54 -12.48
N TRP A 284 10.23 -7.48 -13.42
CA TRP A 284 11.24 -7.61 -14.47
C TRP A 284 11.33 -6.36 -15.34
N LYS A 285 10.18 -5.81 -15.79
CA LYS A 285 10.16 -4.59 -16.59
C LYS A 285 10.80 -3.41 -15.84
N HIS A 286 10.49 -3.25 -14.55
CA HIS A 286 11.08 -2.19 -13.73
C HIS A 286 12.59 -2.41 -13.55
N PHE A 287 13.02 -3.64 -13.30
CA PHE A 287 14.43 -4.00 -13.20
C PHE A 287 15.22 -3.70 -14.49
N MET A 288 14.67 -4.02 -15.67
CA MET A 288 15.32 -3.69 -16.95
C MET A 288 15.50 -2.18 -17.14
N VAL A 289 14.48 -1.39 -16.77
CA VAL A 289 14.56 0.08 -16.86
C VAL A 289 15.64 0.64 -15.92
N GLU A 290 15.75 0.12 -14.70
CA GLU A 290 16.84 0.49 -13.78
C GLU A 290 18.20 0.09 -14.35
N CYS A 291 18.37 -1.13 -14.86
CA CYS A 291 19.63 -1.56 -15.48
C CYS A 291 20.04 -0.70 -16.67
N GLU A 292 19.10 -0.36 -17.56
CA GLU A 292 19.33 0.55 -18.68
C GLU A 292 19.78 1.93 -18.21
N ALA A 293 19.10 2.51 -17.22
CA ALA A 293 19.44 3.82 -16.68
C ALA A 293 20.79 3.83 -15.94
N ILE A 294 21.07 2.78 -15.16
CA ILE A 294 22.27 2.70 -14.30
C ILE A 294 23.51 2.38 -15.12
N PHE A 295 23.43 1.42 -16.05
CA PHE A 295 24.61 0.83 -16.68
C PHE A 295 24.76 1.14 -18.17
N ILE A 296 23.66 1.22 -18.93
CA ILE A 296 23.75 1.45 -20.38
C ILE A 296 23.86 2.95 -20.68
N GLN A 297 22.97 3.77 -20.12
CA GLN A 297 22.99 5.23 -20.31
C GLN A 297 24.26 5.89 -19.75
N SER A 298 24.85 5.28 -18.72
CA SER A 298 26.12 5.75 -18.14
C SER A 298 27.36 5.27 -18.90
N GLY A 299 27.19 4.45 -19.94
CA GLY A 299 28.27 3.85 -20.72
C GLY A 299 29.08 2.77 -19.99
N SER A 300 28.63 2.28 -18.82
CA SER A 300 29.33 1.20 -18.11
C SER A 300 29.22 -0.13 -18.85
N TRP A 301 28.03 -0.45 -19.36
CA TRP A 301 27.77 -1.64 -20.15
C TRP A 301 27.61 -1.29 -21.62
N ALA A 302 27.85 -2.27 -22.47
CA ALA A 302 27.62 -2.14 -23.90
C ALA A 302 26.15 -1.83 -24.22
N THR A 303 25.91 -1.07 -25.28
CA THR A 303 24.54 -0.81 -25.75
C THR A 303 24.03 -2.03 -26.53
N PRO A 304 22.92 -2.66 -26.11
CA PRO A 304 22.40 -3.86 -26.77
C PRO A 304 21.81 -3.55 -28.15
N TYR A 305 21.88 -4.53 -29.07
CA TYR A 305 21.23 -4.42 -30.37
C TYR A 305 19.69 -4.47 -30.25
N GLY A 306 18.99 -3.60 -30.98
CA GLY A 306 17.52 -3.60 -31.05
C GLY A 306 16.80 -2.67 -30.04
N GLY A 307 17.50 -1.68 -29.47
CA GLY A 307 16.85 -0.57 -28.75
C GLY A 307 16.57 -0.78 -27.26
N GLY A 308 17.06 -1.87 -26.64
CA GLY A 308 16.99 -2.06 -25.19
C GLY A 308 17.22 -3.50 -24.70
N LEU A 309 17.17 -3.67 -23.39
CA LEU A 309 17.19 -4.98 -22.72
C LEU A 309 15.84 -5.71 -22.89
N PRO A 310 15.82 -7.05 -22.85
CA PRO A 310 14.60 -7.81 -23.16
C PRO A 310 13.50 -7.57 -22.12
N LYS A 311 12.31 -7.17 -22.58
CA LYS A 311 11.13 -6.87 -21.75
C LYS A 311 9.96 -7.76 -22.22
N PRO A 312 9.26 -8.47 -21.32
CA PRO A 312 8.11 -9.28 -21.71
C PRO A 312 6.95 -8.40 -22.18
N THR A 313 6.20 -8.88 -23.17
CA THR A 313 4.93 -8.26 -23.59
C THR A 313 3.92 -8.46 -22.46
N THR A 314 3.46 -7.39 -21.83
CA THR A 314 2.43 -7.50 -20.78
C THR A 314 1.11 -7.94 -21.40
N GLY A 315 0.62 -9.13 -21.01
CA GLY A 315 -0.76 -9.53 -21.26
C GLY A 315 -1.76 -8.62 -20.54
N ASP A 316 -3.04 -8.73 -20.90
CA ASP A 316 -4.11 -7.85 -20.41
C ASP A 316 -4.16 -7.76 -18.88
N LYS A 317 -4.25 -6.52 -18.38
CA LYS A 317 -4.32 -6.21 -16.93
C LYS A 317 -5.49 -6.92 -16.23
N PHE A 318 -6.53 -7.29 -16.98
CA PHE A 318 -7.79 -7.87 -16.52
C PHE A 318 -7.59 -9.19 -15.77
N LEU A 319 -6.62 -10.02 -16.18
CA LEU A 319 -6.38 -11.34 -15.58
C LEU A 319 -5.93 -11.30 -14.12
N THR A 320 -5.39 -10.17 -13.64
CA THR A 320 -4.84 -10.07 -12.27
C THR A 320 -5.89 -9.97 -11.17
N ARG A 321 -7.17 -9.78 -11.53
CA ARG A 321 -8.27 -9.55 -10.57
C ARG A 321 -9.41 -10.56 -10.67
N LEU A 322 -9.17 -11.66 -11.39
CA LEU A 322 -10.11 -12.76 -11.50
C LEU A 322 -9.74 -13.85 -10.48
N GLY A 323 -10.75 -14.37 -9.80
CA GLY A 323 -10.69 -15.55 -8.94
C GLY A 323 -11.72 -16.57 -9.39
N GLU A 324 -11.62 -17.81 -8.91
CA GLU A 324 -12.63 -18.85 -9.15
C GLU A 324 -13.24 -19.27 -7.82
N ARG A 325 -14.57 -19.34 -7.74
CA ARG A 325 -15.31 -19.80 -6.55
C ARG A 325 -16.46 -20.68 -6.98
N ASN A 326 -16.48 -21.92 -6.50
CA ASN A 326 -17.50 -22.93 -6.86
C ASN A 326 -17.69 -23.08 -8.38
N GLY A 327 -16.61 -22.98 -9.16
CA GLY A 327 -16.64 -23.05 -10.64
C GLY A 327 -17.04 -21.74 -11.34
N VAL A 328 -17.30 -20.65 -10.60
CA VAL A 328 -17.67 -19.33 -11.15
C VAL A 328 -16.50 -18.38 -11.03
N VAL A 329 -16.17 -17.69 -12.12
CA VAL A 329 -15.11 -16.68 -12.13
C VAL A 329 -15.64 -15.35 -11.57
N VAL A 330 -14.95 -14.80 -10.57
CA VAL A 330 -15.34 -13.60 -9.79
C VAL A 330 -14.29 -12.50 -9.85
N HIS A 331 -14.71 -11.24 -9.71
CA HIS A 331 -13.83 -10.09 -9.59
C HIS A 331 -13.40 -9.87 -8.12
N GLU A 332 -12.10 -9.84 -7.83
CA GLU A 332 -11.53 -9.87 -6.46
C GLU A 332 -11.19 -8.49 -5.86
N LYS A 333 -11.50 -7.38 -6.54
CA LYS A 333 -11.10 -6.04 -6.03
C LYS A 333 -11.90 -5.58 -4.81
N LEU A 334 -13.17 -5.93 -4.76
CA LEU A 334 -14.11 -5.50 -3.72
C LEU A 334 -14.06 -6.46 -2.52
N ILE A 335 -14.61 -6.03 -1.38
CA ILE A 335 -14.86 -6.94 -0.25
C ILE A 335 -15.86 -8.03 -0.69
N THR A 336 -16.94 -7.60 -1.36
CA THR A 336 -18.00 -8.45 -1.89
C THR A 336 -17.55 -9.11 -3.19
N PRO A 337 -17.63 -10.43 -3.32
CA PRO A 337 -17.23 -11.12 -4.53
C PRO A 337 -18.30 -10.90 -5.61
N VAL A 338 -17.90 -10.41 -6.78
CA VAL A 338 -18.83 -10.12 -7.88
C VAL A 338 -18.66 -11.15 -8.99
N PRO A 339 -19.70 -11.92 -9.35
CA PRO A 339 -19.67 -12.81 -10.51
C PRO A 339 -19.40 -12.04 -11.82
N LEU A 340 -18.63 -12.63 -12.72
CA LEU A 340 -18.37 -12.06 -14.05
C LEU A 340 -19.61 -12.04 -14.96
N GLN A 341 -20.60 -12.87 -14.68
CA GLN A 341 -21.86 -12.94 -15.42
C GLN A 341 -23.00 -12.68 -14.42
N LEU A 342 -23.63 -11.52 -14.56
CA LEU A 342 -24.84 -11.13 -13.82
C LEU A 342 -25.91 -10.83 -14.87
N THR A 343 -26.95 -11.66 -14.92
CA THR A 343 -27.99 -11.59 -15.97
C THR A 343 -29.37 -11.18 -15.45
N ASP A 344 -29.57 -11.15 -14.13
CA ASP A 344 -30.87 -10.90 -13.49
C ASP A 344 -30.88 -9.60 -12.66
N GLU A 345 -32.01 -8.88 -12.70
CA GLU A 345 -32.30 -7.68 -11.91
C GLU A 345 -32.33 -7.98 -10.41
N GLU A 346 -32.93 -9.11 -10.00
CA GLU A 346 -32.98 -9.54 -8.60
C GLU A 346 -31.57 -9.87 -8.07
N ALA A 347 -30.75 -10.53 -8.89
CA ALA A 347 -29.36 -10.84 -8.55
C ALA A 347 -28.51 -9.58 -8.31
N LEU A 348 -28.84 -8.47 -8.95
CA LEU A 348 -28.15 -7.20 -8.74
C LEU A 348 -28.64 -6.48 -7.49
N GLU A 349 -29.93 -6.49 -7.18
CA GLU A 349 -30.43 -5.92 -5.92
C GLU A 349 -29.85 -6.65 -4.70
N VAL A 350 -29.71 -7.97 -4.79
CA VAL A 350 -28.97 -8.77 -3.80
C VAL A 350 -27.52 -8.32 -3.71
N LEU A 351 -26.86 -8.08 -4.85
CA LEU A 351 -25.47 -7.58 -4.86
C LEU A 351 -25.34 -6.19 -4.23
N PHE A 352 -26.33 -5.31 -4.42
CA PHE A 352 -26.36 -3.97 -3.82
C PHE A 352 -26.39 -4.07 -2.30
N HIS A 353 -27.33 -4.86 -1.80
CA HIS A 353 -27.45 -5.14 -0.38
C HIS A 353 -26.17 -5.78 0.17
N ASP A 354 -25.58 -6.73 -0.56
CA ASP A 354 -24.35 -7.40 -0.14
C ASP A 354 -23.16 -6.44 -0.05
N VAL A 355 -23.00 -5.52 -1.02
CA VAL A 355 -21.91 -4.51 -0.99
C VAL A 355 -22.06 -3.58 0.21
N GLU A 356 -23.27 -3.06 0.47
CA GLU A 356 -23.51 -2.19 1.62
C GLU A 356 -23.36 -2.95 2.95
N ARG A 357 -23.90 -4.16 3.04
CA ARG A 357 -23.77 -5.02 4.22
C ARG A 357 -22.31 -5.31 4.55
N ASP A 358 -21.52 -5.70 3.56
CA ASP A 358 -20.11 -6.05 3.76
C ASP A 358 -19.27 -4.83 4.19
N ILE A 359 -19.57 -3.64 3.65
CA ILE A 359 -18.97 -2.37 4.13
C ILE A 359 -19.35 -2.15 5.59
N ASN A 360 -20.64 -2.27 5.93
CA ASN A 360 -21.14 -2.04 7.28
C ASN A 360 -20.55 -3.01 8.31
N PHE A 361 -20.31 -4.27 7.95
CA PHE A 361 -19.61 -5.22 8.84
C PHE A 361 -18.20 -4.75 9.19
N VAL A 362 -17.44 -4.23 8.22
CA VAL A 362 -16.11 -3.68 8.48
C VAL A 362 -16.19 -2.41 9.32
N VAL A 363 -17.15 -1.52 9.04
CA VAL A 363 -17.34 -0.28 9.79
C VAL A 363 -17.73 -0.57 11.25
N SER A 364 -18.74 -1.41 11.50
CA SER A 364 -19.18 -1.76 12.86
C SER A 364 -18.08 -2.43 13.68
N TRP A 365 -17.29 -3.32 13.05
CA TRP A 365 -16.11 -3.89 13.69
C TRP A 365 -15.10 -2.78 14.03
N ALA A 366 -14.81 -1.89 13.08
CA ALA A 366 -13.83 -0.85 13.27
C ALA A 366 -14.25 0.19 14.35
N GLU A 367 -15.53 0.55 14.43
CA GLU A 367 -16.07 1.40 15.49
C GLU A 367 -15.87 0.77 16.87
N SER A 368 -16.25 -0.51 17.01
CA SER A 368 -16.08 -1.27 18.26
C SER A 368 -14.62 -1.32 18.72
N GLN A 369 -13.69 -1.60 17.80
CA GLN A 369 -12.26 -1.67 18.11
C GLN A 369 -11.64 -0.30 18.43
N ALA A 370 -12.06 0.76 17.72
CA ALA A 370 -11.62 2.13 17.99
C ALA A 370 -12.12 2.62 19.36
N ASP A 371 -13.38 2.37 19.67
CA ASP A 371 -13.99 2.75 20.95
C ASP A 371 -13.39 1.99 22.12
N ASP A 372 -13.09 0.69 21.99
CA ASP A 372 -12.38 -0.08 23.03
C ASP A 372 -10.98 0.51 23.32
N LEU A 373 -10.19 0.76 22.27
CA LEU A 373 -8.84 1.32 22.42
C LEU A 373 -8.88 2.70 23.10
N TYR A 374 -9.77 3.58 22.64
CA TYR A 374 -9.91 4.92 23.20
C TYR A 374 -10.44 4.88 24.64
N SER A 375 -11.40 4.00 24.94
CA SER A 375 -11.94 3.82 26.30
C SER A 375 -10.87 3.35 27.28
N ARG A 376 -9.96 2.46 26.87
CA ARG A 376 -8.80 2.07 27.68
C ARG A 376 -7.85 3.24 27.93
N ALA A 377 -7.59 4.07 26.92
CA ALA A 377 -6.77 5.28 27.07
C ALA A 377 -7.41 6.31 28.01
N GLN A 378 -8.73 6.52 27.92
CA GLN A 378 -9.47 7.39 28.86
C GLN A 378 -9.47 6.85 30.27
N ARG A 379 -9.74 5.54 30.42
CA ARG A 379 -9.71 4.84 31.72
C ARG A 379 -8.35 5.00 32.39
N ARG A 380 -7.25 4.88 31.63
CA ARG A 380 -5.89 5.12 32.14
C ARG A 380 -5.76 6.51 32.74
N LYS A 381 -6.18 7.56 32.03
CA LYS A 381 -6.10 8.95 32.52
C LYS A 381 -6.93 9.16 33.78
N ASN A 382 -8.17 8.69 33.78
CA ASN A 382 -9.08 8.82 34.93
C ASN A 382 -8.54 8.11 36.18
N LEU A 383 -8.00 6.90 36.03
CA LEU A 383 -7.44 6.14 37.16
C LEU A 383 -6.11 6.73 37.65
N ALA A 384 -5.34 7.39 36.79
CA ALA A 384 -4.09 8.03 37.17
C ALA A 384 -4.29 9.18 38.16
N GLU A 385 -5.41 9.89 38.09
CA GLU A 385 -5.74 11.03 38.98
C GLU A 385 -5.98 10.60 40.43
N ILE A 386 -6.50 9.39 40.65
CA ILE A 386 -6.90 8.89 41.97
C ILE A 386 -5.89 7.93 42.60
N ALA A 387 -4.86 7.51 41.85
CA ALA A 387 -3.91 6.49 42.27
C ALA A 387 -2.51 7.04 42.50
N THR A 388 -1.71 6.29 43.26
CA THR A 388 -0.35 6.70 43.60
C THR A 388 0.66 6.04 42.64
N PRO A 389 1.60 6.79 42.05
CA PRO A 389 2.64 6.21 41.21
C PRO A 389 3.48 5.18 41.99
N LEU A 390 3.88 4.11 41.31
CA LEU A 390 4.75 3.09 41.87
C LEU A 390 6.12 3.71 42.23
N GLY A 391 6.60 3.43 43.44
CA GLY A 391 7.87 3.94 43.92
C GLY A 391 9.06 3.38 43.14
N ARG A 392 10.06 4.21 42.82
CA ARG A 392 11.29 3.75 42.16
C ARG A 392 12.08 2.83 43.10
N GLY A 393 12.26 1.56 42.71
CA GLY A 393 13.32 0.70 43.24
C GLY A 393 13.01 -0.15 44.48
N LYS A 394 11.76 -0.50 44.79
CA LYS A 394 11.49 -1.48 45.87
C LYS A 394 11.18 -2.86 45.28
N GLY A 395 12.11 -3.80 45.50
CA GLY A 395 12.00 -5.27 45.45
C GLY A 395 10.93 -5.92 44.55
N TYR A 396 11.38 -6.92 43.79
CA TYR A 396 10.61 -7.89 43.01
C TYR A 396 9.15 -8.17 43.45
N THR A 397 8.87 -8.32 44.75
CA THR A 397 7.54 -8.65 45.29
C THR A 397 6.50 -7.51 45.29
N LEU A 398 6.90 -6.24 45.28
CA LEU A 398 5.94 -5.11 45.32
C LEU A 398 5.23 -4.86 43.98
N PHE A 399 5.90 -5.15 42.87
CA PHE A 399 5.39 -4.86 41.52
C PHE A 399 4.48 -5.95 40.96
N CYS A 400 4.68 -7.22 41.36
CA CYS A 400 3.89 -8.35 40.88
C CYS A 400 2.41 -8.27 41.29
N ASN A 401 2.10 -7.51 42.35
CA ASN A 401 0.76 -7.34 42.92
C ASN A 401 0.28 -5.88 42.87
N ALA A 402 0.94 -5.03 42.06
CA ALA A 402 0.54 -3.63 41.93
C ALA A 402 -0.86 -3.53 41.30
N ALA A 403 -1.74 -2.75 41.92
CA ALA A 403 -3.05 -2.45 41.36
C ALA A 403 -2.89 -1.72 40.01
N TYR A 404 -3.77 -2.02 39.05
CA TYR A 404 -3.72 -1.47 37.69
C TYR A 404 -3.70 0.06 37.68
N GLU A 405 -4.41 0.69 38.61
CA GLU A 405 -4.51 2.13 38.78
C GLU A 405 -3.13 2.76 39.09
N ASN A 406 -2.28 2.07 39.86
CA ASN A 406 -0.93 2.54 40.15
C ASN A 406 -0.03 2.49 38.90
N HIS A 407 -0.22 1.50 38.02
CA HIS A 407 0.46 1.50 36.72
C HIS A 407 -0.01 2.65 35.82
N CYS A 408 -1.30 2.98 35.85
CA CYS A 408 -1.85 4.15 35.15
C CYS A 408 -1.19 5.45 35.64
N SER A 409 -1.18 5.67 36.96
CA SER A 409 -0.56 6.84 37.59
C SER A 409 0.94 6.91 37.31
N THR A 410 1.63 5.77 37.31
CA THR A 410 3.06 5.70 36.94
C THR A 410 3.30 6.09 35.48
N PHE A 411 2.47 5.58 34.57
CA PHE A 411 2.60 5.87 33.13
C PHE A 411 2.32 7.35 32.84
N GLU A 412 1.24 7.93 33.37
CA GLU A 412 0.92 9.35 33.15
C GLU A 412 1.97 10.28 33.77
N LYS A 413 2.58 9.90 34.91
CA LYS A 413 3.66 10.68 35.54
C LYS A 413 4.99 10.61 34.81
N HIS A 414 5.32 9.47 34.21
CA HIS A 414 6.67 9.21 33.67
C HIS A 414 6.74 9.06 32.16
N GLY A 415 5.60 8.99 31.48
CA GLY A 415 5.50 8.79 30.04
C GLY A 415 5.91 7.38 29.60
N PHE A 416 6.14 7.23 28.29
CA PHE A 416 6.44 5.96 27.67
C PHE A 416 7.88 5.47 27.99
N PRO A 417 8.07 4.28 28.61
CA PRO A 417 9.40 3.74 28.86
C PRO A 417 9.97 3.08 27.60
N PHE A 418 10.92 3.74 26.95
CA PHE A 418 11.51 3.28 25.70
C PHE A 418 12.67 2.29 25.85
N THR A 419 13.19 2.09 27.07
CA THR A 419 14.18 1.04 27.37
C THR A 419 13.61 -0.01 28.31
N GLU A 420 14.12 -1.23 28.21
CA GLU A 420 13.77 -2.31 29.14
C GLU A 420 14.05 -1.92 30.60
N LYS A 421 15.23 -1.36 30.88
CA LYS A 421 15.57 -0.87 32.22
C LYS A 421 14.61 0.18 32.76
N THR A 422 14.14 1.10 31.89
CA THR A 422 13.15 2.10 32.30
C THR A 422 11.79 1.49 32.57
N PHE A 423 11.38 0.52 31.75
CA PHE A 423 10.14 -0.22 31.94
C PHE A 423 10.17 -0.99 33.26
N ASP A 424 11.22 -1.77 33.49
CA ASP A 424 11.36 -2.60 34.69
C ASP A 424 11.37 -1.74 35.96
N ARG A 425 12.02 -0.58 35.92
CA ARG A 425 12.05 0.37 37.04
C ARG A 425 10.67 0.99 37.34
N GLN A 426 9.82 1.15 36.33
CA GLN A 426 8.51 1.79 36.46
C GLN A 426 7.39 0.77 36.74
N HIS A 427 7.43 -0.38 36.09
CA HIS A 427 6.33 -1.34 36.06
C HIS A 427 6.72 -2.75 36.56
N GLY A 428 8.00 -3.01 36.86
CA GLY A 428 8.49 -4.29 37.37
C GLY A 428 8.85 -5.31 36.27
N GLU A 429 9.90 -6.10 36.52
CA GLU A 429 10.51 -7.04 35.55
C GLU A 429 9.60 -8.20 35.10
N LYS A 430 8.60 -8.60 35.91
CA LYS A 430 7.67 -9.70 35.58
C LYS A 430 6.36 -9.25 34.95
N SER A 431 6.14 -7.95 34.79
CA SER A 431 4.92 -7.43 34.18
C SER A 431 4.85 -7.79 32.70
N SER A 432 3.70 -8.32 32.28
CA SER A 432 3.46 -8.62 30.87
C SER A 432 3.40 -7.32 30.06
N LYS A 433 4.47 -7.00 29.33
CA LYS A 433 4.56 -5.81 28.46
C LYS A 433 3.40 -5.73 27.46
N ILE A 434 2.95 -6.88 26.95
CA ILE A 434 1.85 -6.98 25.98
C ILE A 434 0.53 -6.65 26.66
N GLN A 435 0.23 -7.32 27.77
CA GLN A 435 -1.04 -7.12 28.49
C GLN A 435 -1.13 -5.70 29.06
N LEU A 436 -0.06 -5.22 29.69
CA LEU A 436 -0.06 -3.88 30.26
C LEU A 436 -0.20 -2.78 29.19
N ALA A 437 0.45 -2.94 28.03
CA ALA A 437 0.26 -1.99 26.92
C ALA A 437 -1.18 -2.03 26.38
N TYR A 438 -1.80 -3.22 26.35
CA TYR A 438 -3.23 -3.35 26.08
C TYR A 438 -4.03 -2.60 27.14
N ASP A 439 -3.91 -2.92 28.43
CA ASP A 439 -4.75 -2.32 29.47
C ASP A 439 -4.65 -0.79 29.48
N LEU A 440 -3.42 -0.25 29.33
CA LEU A 440 -3.16 1.19 29.24
C LEU A 440 -3.70 1.86 27.97
N GLY A 441 -4.24 1.14 27.00
CA GLY A 441 -4.75 1.73 25.75
C GLY A 441 -3.64 2.32 24.87
N LEU A 442 -2.48 1.66 24.80
CA LEU A 442 -1.39 2.08 23.93
C LEU A 442 -1.59 1.56 22.49
N PRO A 443 -1.15 2.31 21.47
CA PRO A 443 -1.31 1.90 20.08
C PRO A 443 -0.29 0.81 19.69
N THR A 444 -0.65 -0.45 19.91
CA THR A 444 0.13 -1.62 19.47
C THR A 444 -0.08 -1.91 17.98
N THR A 445 0.69 -2.87 17.45
CA THR A 445 0.67 -3.26 16.03
C THR A 445 -0.76 -3.66 15.64
N ARG A 446 -1.31 -3.00 14.60
CA ARG A 446 -2.68 -3.15 14.06
C ARG A 446 -3.81 -2.51 14.86
N SER A 447 -3.57 -2.00 16.07
CA SER A 447 -4.62 -1.34 16.88
C SER A 447 -5.19 -0.07 16.26
N LEU A 448 -4.44 0.58 15.37
CA LEU A 448 -4.87 1.78 14.64
C LEU A 448 -5.46 1.49 13.24
N LEU A 449 -5.46 0.22 12.79
CA LEU A 449 -6.10 -0.17 11.53
C LEU A 449 -7.62 0.11 11.51
N PRO A 450 -8.38 -0.07 12.61
CA PRO A 450 -9.78 0.32 12.68
C PRO A 450 -10.03 1.77 12.25
N TYR A 451 -9.26 2.72 12.80
CA TYR A 451 -9.34 4.13 12.43
C TYR A 451 -9.11 4.38 10.94
N VAL A 452 -8.20 3.63 10.32
CA VAL A 452 -7.96 3.70 8.87
C VAL A 452 -9.19 3.26 8.08
N PHE A 453 -9.88 2.21 8.51
CA PHE A 453 -11.13 1.79 7.87
C PHE A 453 -12.23 2.85 8.01
N LEU A 454 -12.41 3.41 9.21
CA LEU A 454 -13.41 4.45 9.47
C LEU A 454 -13.16 5.71 8.62
N LEU A 455 -11.92 6.17 8.55
CA LEU A 455 -11.55 7.32 7.73
C LEU A 455 -11.79 7.06 6.24
N ILE A 456 -11.47 5.86 5.74
CA ILE A 456 -11.68 5.49 4.33
C ILE A 456 -13.16 5.32 3.99
N SER A 457 -13.97 4.77 4.90
CA SER A 457 -15.40 4.60 4.66
C SER A 457 -16.13 5.94 4.60
N GLU A 458 -15.74 6.89 5.47
CA GLU A 458 -16.29 8.25 5.47
C GLU A 458 -15.75 9.08 4.29
N HIS A 459 -14.47 8.92 3.96
CA HIS A 459 -13.78 9.70 2.92
C HIS A 459 -13.08 8.78 1.90
N PRO A 460 -13.78 8.20 0.91
CA PRO A 460 -13.18 7.28 -0.06
C PRO A 460 -12.08 7.90 -0.94
N GLN A 461 -11.95 9.23 -0.93
CA GLN A 461 -10.83 9.96 -1.53
C GLN A 461 -9.50 9.75 -0.79
N ILE A 462 -9.53 9.30 0.47
CA ILE A 462 -8.36 8.86 1.24
C ILE A 462 -7.84 7.55 0.64
N THR A 463 -6.58 7.56 0.22
CA THR A 463 -5.91 6.35 -0.28
C THR A 463 -5.01 5.74 0.79
N PRO A 464 -4.72 4.42 0.76
CA PRO A 464 -3.77 3.83 1.69
C PRO A 464 -2.39 4.52 1.69
N SER A 465 -1.95 5.02 0.53
CA SER A 465 -0.71 5.79 0.40
C SER A 465 -0.78 7.22 0.95
N PHE A 466 -1.96 7.79 1.14
CA PHE A 466 -2.14 9.11 1.77
C PHE A 466 -2.00 9.00 3.29
N ILE A 467 -2.50 7.90 3.87
CA ILE A 467 -2.42 7.62 5.31
C ILE A 467 -0.99 7.20 5.73
N LEU A 468 -0.30 6.42 4.89
CA LEU A 468 1.02 5.91 5.20
C LEU A 468 2.04 7.04 5.31
N GLY A 469 2.58 7.26 6.52
CA GLY A 469 3.53 8.35 6.79
C GLY A 469 2.88 9.73 6.75
N PHE A 470 1.58 9.84 7.03
CA PHE A 470 0.88 11.12 7.07
C PHE A 470 1.51 12.05 8.12
N GLU A 471 2.10 13.16 7.65
CA GLU A 471 2.72 14.18 8.50
C GLU A 471 1.64 15.05 9.16
N LEU A 472 1.48 14.90 10.46
CA LEU A 472 0.60 15.73 11.30
C LEU A 472 1.25 17.09 11.62
N TYR A 473 2.56 17.06 11.89
CA TYR A 473 3.38 18.24 12.19
C TYR A 473 4.42 18.46 11.09
N ASP A 474 4.78 19.72 10.87
CA ASP A 474 5.92 20.08 10.02
C ASP A 474 7.26 19.98 10.78
N ASN A 475 8.36 20.18 10.05
CA ASN A 475 9.72 20.20 10.61
C ASN A 475 9.98 21.34 11.61
N LYS A 476 9.06 22.29 11.77
CA LYS A 476 9.10 23.39 12.74
C LYS A 476 8.16 23.15 13.92
N ASN A 477 7.60 21.96 14.06
CA ASN A 477 6.65 21.62 15.12
C ASN A 477 5.37 22.44 15.11
N LYS A 478 4.94 22.87 13.93
CA LYS A 478 3.61 23.42 13.70
C LYS A 478 2.68 22.32 13.21
N LEU A 479 1.45 22.31 13.73
CA LEU A 479 0.38 21.44 13.26
C LEU A 479 -0.01 21.85 11.82
N SER A 480 0.44 21.10 10.83
CA SER A 480 0.28 21.42 9.40
C SER A 480 -0.61 20.42 8.67
N GLY A 481 -0.64 19.17 9.12
CA GLY A 481 -1.45 18.11 8.51
C GLY A 481 -2.91 18.13 8.95
N PHE A 482 -3.24 18.80 10.05
CA PHE A 482 -4.60 18.90 10.59
C PHE A 482 -4.86 20.35 10.97
N ILE A 483 -5.69 21.04 10.19
CA ILE A 483 -5.92 22.48 10.35
C ILE A 483 -7.39 22.81 10.56
N GLU A 484 -7.64 23.85 11.34
CA GLU A 484 -8.95 24.48 11.46
C GLU A 484 -9.13 25.53 10.36
N THR A 485 -10.32 25.58 9.79
CA THR A 485 -10.75 26.46 8.70
C THR A 485 -12.11 27.07 9.07
N ASP A 486 -12.53 28.10 8.33
CA ASP A 486 -13.84 28.75 8.57
C ASP A 486 -15.03 27.79 8.46
N THR A 487 -14.87 26.69 7.71
CA THR A 487 -15.92 25.69 7.45
C THR A 487 -15.77 24.40 8.26
N GLY A 488 -14.80 24.32 9.17
CA GLY A 488 -14.53 23.11 9.98
C GLY A 488 -13.06 22.72 9.95
N TYR A 489 -12.77 21.41 9.89
CA TYR A 489 -11.41 20.88 9.98
C TYR A 489 -11.00 20.19 8.68
N GLN A 490 -9.72 20.28 8.33
CA GLN A 490 -9.19 19.72 7.10
C GLN A 490 -7.90 18.93 7.36
N LEU A 491 -7.76 17.80 6.66
CA LEU A 491 -6.48 17.09 6.54
C LEU A 491 -5.73 17.55 5.29
N ILE A 492 -4.44 17.85 5.46
CA ILE A 492 -3.52 18.19 4.37
C ILE A 492 -2.42 17.14 4.32
N GLY A 493 -2.32 16.43 3.22
CA GLY A 493 -1.28 15.42 3.00
C GLY A 493 -0.78 15.39 1.57
N PHE A 494 0.29 14.63 1.33
CA PHE A 494 0.98 14.60 0.03
C PHE A 494 0.97 13.20 -0.58
N LYS A 495 0.68 13.11 -1.88
CA LYS A 495 0.76 11.87 -2.67
C LYS A 495 2.05 11.86 -3.50
N ASP A 496 3.06 11.12 -3.05
CA ASP A 496 4.39 11.02 -3.69
C ASP A 496 4.38 10.78 -5.21
N ARG A 497 3.39 10.04 -5.70
CA ARG A 497 3.27 9.71 -7.14
C ARG A 497 2.84 10.90 -8.01
N LYS A 498 2.28 11.95 -7.42
CA LYS A 498 1.93 13.20 -8.09
C LYS A 498 3.06 14.18 -7.80
N GLN A 499 3.68 14.78 -8.82
CA GLN A 499 4.85 15.65 -8.63
C GLN A 499 4.45 17.10 -8.35
N GLY A 500 5.29 17.82 -7.60
CA GLY A 500 5.15 19.25 -7.35
C GLY A 500 3.85 19.64 -6.64
N LYS A 501 3.24 20.75 -7.04
CA LYS A 501 2.00 21.28 -6.44
C LYS A 501 0.80 20.32 -6.52
N LEU A 502 0.83 19.35 -7.43
CA LEU A 502 -0.24 18.34 -7.58
C LEU A 502 -0.16 17.22 -6.54
N SER A 503 0.92 17.17 -5.75
CA SER A 503 1.08 16.19 -4.67
C SER A 503 0.14 16.45 -3.50
N GLU A 504 -0.14 17.71 -3.20
CA GLU A 504 -1.00 18.12 -2.09
C GLU A 504 -2.45 17.66 -2.31
N GLN A 505 -3.02 17.06 -1.28
CA GLN A 505 -4.43 16.70 -1.21
C GLN A 505 -5.00 17.24 0.09
N LYS A 506 -6.14 17.92 -0.05
CA LYS A 506 -6.94 18.50 1.03
C LYS A 506 -8.23 17.72 1.18
N ILE A 507 -8.62 17.41 2.42
CA ILE A 507 -9.79 16.59 2.73
C ILE A 507 -10.54 17.24 3.89
N ASP A 508 -11.72 17.78 3.59
CA ASP A 508 -12.60 18.36 4.60
C ASP A 508 -13.22 17.25 5.46
N LEU A 509 -13.19 17.43 6.78
CA LEU A 509 -13.63 16.43 7.73
C LEU A 509 -15.06 16.67 8.20
N SER A 510 -15.82 15.59 8.28
CA SER A 510 -17.06 15.53 9.05
C SER A 510 -16.78 15.55 10.55
N ALA A 511 -17.82 15.81 11.37
CA ALA A 511 -17.70 15.76 12.82
C ALA A 511 -17.22 14.37 13.34
N LYS A 512 -17.67 13.28 12.70
CA LYS A 512 -17.23 11.92 13.03
C LYS A 512 -15.75 11.72 12.74
N SER A 513 -15.31 12.07 11.53
CA SER A 513 -13.91 11.90 11.13
C SER A 513 -12.96 12.81 11.91
N ARG A 514 -13.38 14.03 12.28
CA ARG A 514 -12.67 14.87 13.24
C ARG A 514 -12.47 14.17 14.59
N LYS A 515 -13.55 13.65 15.19
CA LYS A 515 -13.49 12.91 16.47
C LYS A 515 -12.44 11.80 16.38
N TRP A 516 -12.43 11.03 15.30
CA TRP A 516 -11.43 9.96 15.12
C TRP A 516 -10.00 10.48 15.06
N ILE A 517 -9.75 11.59 14.36
CA ILE A 517 -8.42 12.22 14.31
C ILE A 517 -7.98 12.66 15.70
N ASP A 518 -8.86 13.34 16.46
CA ASP A 518 -8.56 13.79 17.82
C ASP A 518 -8.19 12.60 18.74
N GLN A 519 -8.95 11.50 18.66
CA GLN A 519 -8.65 10.27 19.40
C GLN A 519 -7.27 9.69 19.04
N ILE A 520 -6.92 9.63 17.75
CA ILE A 520 -5.60 9.13 17.32
C ILE A 520 -4.48 10.02 17.86
N ILE A 521 -4.65 11.35 17.78
CA ILE A 521 -3.67 12.32 18.29
C ILE A 521 -3.42 12.07 19.79
N GLU A 522 -4.48 11.89 20.55
CA GLU A 522 -4.42 11.65 22.00
C GLU A 522 -3.78 10.29 22.34
N ILE A 523 -4.19 9.21 21.68
CA ILE A 523 -3.65 7.86 21.89
C ILE A 523 -2.15 7.81 21.56
N THR A 524 -1.72 8.53 20.52
CA THR A 524 -0.33 8.53 20.06
C THR A 524 0.56 9.55 20.78
N ALA A 525 0.00 10.45 21.59
CA ALA A 525 0.76 11.51 22.27
C ALA A 525 1.93 10.99 23.12
N PRO A 526 1.80 9.94 23.96
CA PRO A 526 2.93 9.44 24.75
C PRO A 526 4.10 8.93 23.91
N LEU A 527 3.81 8.30 22.76
CA LEU A 527 4.81 7.80 21.82
C LEU A 527 5.51 8.96 21.11
N ARG A 528 4.72 9.98 20.72
CA ARG A 528 5.23 11.20 20.07
C ARG A 528 6.21 11.95 20.98
N GLU A 529 5.86 12.13 22.25
CA GLU A 529 6.77 12.77 23.22
C GLU A 529 8.04 11.96 23.45
N CYS A 530 7.94 10.63 23.48
CA CYS A 530 9.12 9.77 23.52
C CYS A 530 10.03 9.99 22.30
N LEU A 531 9.47 10.00 21.08
CA LEU A 531 10.25 10.20 19.85
C LEU A 531 10.93 11.58 19.80
N LYS A 532 10.24 12.64 20.25
CA LYS A 532 10.82 13.98 20.41
C LYS A 532 12.03 13.96 21.34
N GLN A 533 11.93 13.29 22.50
CA GLN A 533 13.04 13.17 23.46
C GLN A 533 14.25 12.42 22.87
N GLN A 534 14.03 11.53 21.91
CA GLN A 534 15.09 10.78 21.23
C GLN A 534 15.62 11.48 19.97
N GLY A 535 15.02 12.60 19.55
CA GLY A 535 15.36 13.26 18.29
C GLY A 535 14.97 12.47 17.04
N ASP A 536 14.00 11.54 17.14
CA ASP A 536 13.50 10.78 15.99
C ASP A 536 12.33 11.51 15.33
N ASP A 537 12.57 11.96 14.10
CA ASP A 537 11.68 12.78 13.29
C ASP A 537 10.31 12.15 12.99
N SER A 538 10.15 10.84 13.20
CA SER A 538 8.88 10.12 13.05
C SER A 538 7.80 10.65 14.00
N TRP A 539 8.15 11.39 15.06
CA TRP A 539 7.18 12.03 15.99
C TRP A 539 6.15 12.90 15.26
N ARG A 540 6.50 13.44 14.08
CA ARG A 540 5.63 14.26 13.24
C ARG A 540 4.44 13.51 12.66
N GLU A 541 4.48 12.19 12.61
CA GLU A 541 3.45 11.40 11.95
C GLU A 541 2.18 11.24 12.80
N LEU A 542 1.02 11.12 12.13
CA LEU A 542 -0.27 10.91 12.78
C LEU A 542 -0.36 9.50 13.40
N PHE A 543 0.03 8.47 12.65
CA PHE A 543 -0.12 7.08 13.07
C PHE A 543 1.20 6.51 13.61
N LEU A 544 1.30 6.45 14.93
CA LEU A 544 2.45 5.89 15.63
C LEU A 544 2.07 4.59 16.36
N THR A 545 3.00 3.64 16.39
CA THR A 545 2.83 2.39 17.13
C THR A 545 4.05 2.04 17.96
N CYS A 546 3.81 1.36 19.07
CA CYS A 546 4.83 0.82 19.96
C CYS A 546 5.05 -0.70 19.77
N GLY A 547 4.79 -1.21 18.57
CA GLY A 547 5.07 -2.62 18.25
C GLY A 547 4.12 -3.56 19.00
N THR A 548 4.63 -4.57 19.70
CA THR A 548 3.80 -5.51 20.47
C THR A 548 3.49 -5.01 21.89
N GLY A 549 3.91 -3.79 22.26
CA GLY A 549 3.73 -3.27 23.61
C GLY A 549 4.69 -2.12 23.87
N PHE A 550 5.68 -2.29 24.74
CA PHE A 550 6.67 -1.24 25.05
C PHE A 550 7.92 -1.32 24.15
N SER A 551 7.74 -1.56 22.85
CA SER A 551 8.84 -1.48 21.88
C SER A 551 9.11 -0.02 21.49
N TYR A 552 10.28 0.24 20.90
CA TYR A 552 10.62 1.57 20.38
C TYR A 552 9.49 2.10 19.46
N PRO A 553 8.94 3.30 19.73
CA PRO A 553 7.88 3.86 18.91
C PRO A 553 8.32 4.04 17.46
N ARG A 554 7.40 3.90 16.51
CA ARG A 554 7.67 4.05 15.08
C ARG A 554 6.39 4.32 14.30
N SER A 555 6.53 4.70 13.03
CA SER A 555 5.43 4.77 12.07
C SER A 555 4.61 3.49 12.03
N ALA A 556 3.29 3.61 12.06
CA ALA A 556 2.39 2.46 11.92
C ALA A 556 2.38 1.95 10.47
N VAL A 557 2.42 0.62 10.32
CA VAL A 557 2.26 -0.05 9.02
C VAL A 557 0.99 -0.88 9.03
N PHE A 558 0.15 -0.66 8.02
CA PHE A 558 -1.14 -1.33 7.89
C PHE A 558 -1.02 -2.55 6.97
N SER A 559 -0.85 -3.72 7.57
CA SER A 559 -0.77 -4.99 6.84
C SER A 559 -2.13 -5.40 6.26
N THR A 560 -2.13 -5.94 5.04
CA THR A 560 -3.31 -6.59 4.43
C THR A 560 -3.58 -7.94 5.09
N TRP A 561 -4.86 -8.30 5.25
CA TRP A 561 -5.26 -9.64 5.66
C TRP A 561 -5.33 -10.56 4.44
N ASN A 562 -4.48 -11.57 4.38
CA ASN A 562 -4.52 -12.65 3.39
C ASN A 562 -4.19 -14.00 4.05
N ALA A 563 -4.41 -15.10 3.33
CA ALA A 563 -4.21 -16.44 3.87
C ALA A 563 -2.79 -16.67 4.43
N GLY A 564 -1.76 -16.12 3.78
CA GLY A 564 -0.37 -16.23 4.27
C GLY A 564 -0.13 -15.40 5.52
N SER A 565 -0.57 -14.14 5.55
CA SER A 565 -0.34 -13.22 6.66
C SER A 565 -1.10 -13.64 7.93
N LEU A 566 -2.33 -14.14 7.78
CA LEU A 566 -3.14 -14.59 8.90
C LEU A 566 -2.68 -15.95 9.44
N ARG A 567 -2.28 -16.89 8.57
CA ARG A 567 -1.69 -18.17 9.00
C ARG A 567 -0.43 -17.98 9.86
N ASN A 568 0.41 -17.01 9.51
CA ASN A 568 1.63 -16.70 10.28
C ASN A 568 1.33 -15.96 11.60
N ALA A 569 0.10 -15.50 11.83
CA ALA A 569 -0.33 -14.76 13.01
C ALA A 569 -1.56 -15.43 13.67
N SER A 570 -1.41 -16.71 14.03
CA SER A 570 -2.51 -17.61 14.44
C SER A 570 -3.39 -17.08 15.58
N SER A 571 -2.81 -16.45 16.60
CA SER A 571 -3.57 -15.88 17.72
C SER A 571 -4.44 -14.69 17.31
N TYR A 572 -3.88 -13.77 16.51
CA TYR A 572 -4.61 -12.62 15.98
C TYR A 572 -5.71 -13.06 15.00
N HIS A 573 -5.41 -14.06 14.17
CA HIS A 573 -6.39 -14.64 13.26
C HIS A 573 -7.59 -15.22 14.02
N LYS A 574 -7.33 -15.94 15.11
CA LYS A 574 -8.39 -16.46 15.99
C LYS A 574 -9.23 -15.35 16.62
N SER A 575 -8.61 -14.25 17.06
CA SER A 575 -9.33 -13.08 17.60
C SER A 575 -10.25 -12.46 16.55
N LEU A 576 -9.72 -12.18 15.36
CA LEU A 576 -10.50 -11.65 14.24
C LEU A 576 -11.67 -12.54 13.88
N LYS A 577 -11.48 -13.86 13.86
CA LYS A 577 -12.56 -14.82 13.60
C LYS A 577 -13.67 -14.73 14.63
N GLN A 578 -13.33 -14.59 15.90
CA GLN A 578 -14.32 -14.45 16.97
C GLN A 578 -15.06 -13.12 16.87
N GLU A 579 -14.33 -12.02 16.65
CA GLU A 579 -14.89 -10.66 16.51
C GLU A 579 -15.83 -10.57 15.31
N PHE A 580 -15.37 -10.99 14.12
CA PHE A 580 -16.20 -10.98 12.92
C PHE A 580 -17.27 -12.07 12.95
N GLY A 581 -17.02 -13.24 13.53
CA GLY A 581 -18.02 -14.29 13.68
C GLY A 581 -19.24 -13.84 14.48
N ALA A 582 -19.03 -13.03 15.53
CA ALA A 582 -20.12 -12.42 16.30
C ALA A 582 -20.96 -11.42 15.48
N ILE A 583 -20.33 -10.73 14.52
CA ILE A 583 -20.97 -9.73 13.66
C ILE A 583 -21.69 -10.40 12.48
N LEU A 584 -21.01 -11.27 11.74
CA LEU A 584 -21.52 -11.93 10.53
C LEU A 584 -22.53 -13.06 10.82
N LYS A 585 -22.45 -13.69 11.99
CA LYS A 585 -23.30 -14.82 12.38
C LYS A 585 -23.29 -15.97 11.35
N CYS A 586 -22.12 -16.31 10.82
CA CYS A 586 -21.95 -17.33 9.78
C CYS A 586 -20.84 -18.35 10.15
N PRO A 587 -20.72 -19.48 9.41
CA PRO A 587 -19.67 -20.47 9.63
C PRO A 587 -18.26 -19.90 9.52
N GLU A 588 -17.30 -20.50 10.23
CA GLU A 588 -15.93 -20.00 10.36
C GLU A 588 -15.20 -19.90 9.01
N GLU A 589 -15.47 -20.80 8.07
CA GLU A 589 -14.91 -20.80 6.72
C GLU A 589 -15.36 -19.57 5.91
N VAL A 590 -16.61 -19.13 6.11
CA VAL A 590 -17.15 -17.93 5.45
C VAL A 590 -16.50 -16.67 5.98
N VAL A 591 -16.21 -16.63 7.29
CA VAL A 591 -15.48 -15.54 7.93
C VAL A 591 -14.06 -15.42 7.38
N ASP A 592 -13.37 -16.55 7.18
CA ASP A 592 -12.02 -16.55 6.60
C ASP A 592 -11.97 -15.95 5.20
N GLU A 593 -12.89 -16.38 4.33
CA GLU A 593 -12.94 -15.87 2.96
C GLU A 593 -13.28 -14.38 2.91
N PHE A 594 -14.11 -13.90 3.85
CA PHE A 594 -14.39 -12.48 4.01
C PHE A 594 -13.13 -11.72 4.46
N LEU A 595 -12.45 -12.18 5.51
CA LEU A 595 -11.25 -11.54 6.05
C LEU A 595 -10.13 -11.41 5.01
N TYR A 596 -9.94 -12.40 4.14
CA TYR A 596 -8.93 -12.33 3.08
C TYR A 596 -9.19 -11.26 2.03
N ARG A 597 -10.43 -10.75 1.95
CA ARG A 597 -10.82 -9.67 1.05
C ARG A 597 -10.86 -8.31 1.73
N VAL A 598 -10.84 -8.25 3.07
CA VAL A 598 -10.84 -6.97 3.81
C VAL A 598 -9.44 -6.38 3.87
N ASN A 599 -9.29 -5.21 3.25
CA ASN A 599 -8.11 -4.37 3.37
C ASN A 599 -8.47 -2.90 2.99
N PRO A 600 -7.61 -1.91 3.31
CA PRO A 600 -7.91 -0.51 3.03
C PRO A 600 -8.22 -0.22 1.56
N SER A 601 -7.61 -0.96 0.61
CA SER A 601 -7.85 -0.75 -0.80
C SER A 601 -9.17 -1.36 -1.29
N SER A 602 -9.60 -2.50 -0.76
CA SER A 602 -10.87 -3.13 -1.14
C SER A 602 -12.05 -2.41 -0.51
N LEU A 603 -11.94 -1.98 0.76
CA LEU A 603 -12.96 -1.14 1.40
C LEU A 603 -13.19 0.14 0.61
N ARG A 604 -12.12 0.87 0.27
CA ARG A 604 -12.20 2.07 -0.58
C ARG A 604 -12.89 1.78 -1.92
N ALA A 605 -12.57 0.65 -2.54
CA ALA A 605 -13.17 0.26 -3.82
C ALA A 605 -14.67 -0.05 -3.66
N SER A 606 -15.05 -0.79 -2.62
CA SER A 606 -16.43 -1.07 -2.25
C SER A 606 -17.22 0.22 -2.00
N CYS A 607 -16.66 1.19 -1.26
CA CYS A 607 -17.31 2.48 -1.03
C CYS A 607 -17.54 3.26 -2.34
N GLY A 608 -16.55 3.28 -3.24
CA GLY A 608 -16.73 3.89 -4.56
C GLY A 608 -17.81 3.21 -5.39
N VAL A 609 -17.83 1.87 -5.40
CA VAL A 609 -18.90 1.11 -6.06
C VAL A 609 -20.24 1.41 -5.41
N ALA A 610 -20.37 1.46 -4.09
CA ALA A 610 -21.61 1.82 -3.40
C ALA A 610 -22.14 3.20 -3.84
N VAL A 611 -21.26 4.19 -4.02
CA VAL A 611 -21.65 5.51 -4.60
C VAL A 611 -22.20 5.35 -6.01
N TYR A 612 -21.55 4.56 -6.87
CA TYR A 612 -22.08 4.26 -8.21
C TYR A 612 -23.43 3.54 -8.15
N LEU A 613 -23.58 2.53 -7.28
CA LEU A 613 -24.82 1.77 -7.15
C LEU A 613 -25.97 2.68 -6.70
N LYS A 614 -25.71 3.65 -5.82
CA LYS A 614 -26.69 4.64 -5.34
C LYS A 614 -27.03 5.72 -6.37
N THR A 615 -26.04 6.26 -7.07
CA THR A 615 -26.20 7.43 -7.96
C THR A 615 -26.37 7.10 -9.43
N LYS A 616 -25.97 5.88 -9.84
CA LYS A 616 -25.83 5.43 -11.24
C LYS A 616 -24.86 6.27 -12.09
N SER A 617 -24.02 7.10 -11.46
CA SER A 617 -23.06 7.97 -12.15
C SER A 617 -21.62 7.49 -11.92
N VAL A 618 -20.91 7.26 -13.03
CA VAL A 618 -19.49 6.90 -13.00
C VAL A 618 -18.61 8.11 -12.65
N GLU A 619 -19.11 9.32 -12.89
CA GLU A 619 -18.51 10.59 -12.51
C GLU A 619 -18.59 10.78 -10.99
N ALA A 620 -19.76 10.59 -10.39
CA ALA A 620 -19.94 10.67 -8.93
C ALA A 620 -19.05 9.64 -8.20
N MET A 621 -18.92 8.44 -8.76
CA MET A 621 -17.96 7.44 -8.25
C MET A 621 -16.51 7.90 -8.39
N ALA A 622 -16.12 8.49 -9.53
CA ALA A 622 -14.76 9.01 -9.74
C ALA A 622 -14.42 10.11 -8.73
N GLU A 623 -15.37 11.02 -8.52
CA GLU A 623 -15.27 12.13 -7.57
C GLU A 623 -15.16 11.63 -6.13
N ALA A 624 -16.02 10.70 -5.71
CA ALA A 624 -15.94 10.08 -4.38
C ALA A 624 -14.59 9.39 -4.13
N LEU A 625 -14.00 8.81 -5.17
CA LEU A 625 -12.66 8.20 -5.12
C LEU A 625 -11.52 9.24 -5.17
N GLY A 626 -11.80 10.53 -5.33
CA GLY A 626 -10.81 11.60 -5.43
C GLY A 626 -9.99 11.55 -6.72
N HIS A 627 -10.60 11.13 -7.83
CA HIS A 627 -10.01 11.24 -9.16
C HIS A 627 -10.21 12.65 -9.70
N SER A 628 -9.17 13.23 -10.32
CA SER A 628 -9.24 14.60 -10.85
C SER A 628 -10.12 14.73 -12.09
N LYS A 629 -10.32 13.64 -12.83
CA LYS A 629 -11.19 13.53 -13.99
C LYS A 629 -11.71 12.09 -14.09
N TYR A 630 -12.86 11.92 -14.71
CA TYR A 630 -13.34 10.61 -15.15
C TYR A 630 -12.34 9.97 -16.10
N ASN A 631 -11.98 8.71 -15.84
CA ASN A 631 -11.13 7.90 -16.72
C ASN A 631 -11.69 6.47 -16.75
N PRO A 632 -12.26 6.02 -17.88
CA PRO A 632 -12.86 4.70 -18.00
C PRO A 632 -11.88 3.55 -17.71
N THR A 633 -10.65 3.67 -18.18
CA THR A 633 -9.61 2.65 -17.98
C THR A 633 -9.23 2.51 -16.51
N LEU A 634 -9.20 3.62 -15.77
CA LEU A 634 -8.94 3.61 -14.34
C LEU A 634 -10.15 3.11 -13.53
N LEU A 635 -11.37 3.47 -13.93
CA LEU A 635 -12.58 3.06 -13.20
C LEU A 635 -12.94 1.59 -13.38
N ARG A 636 -12.59 0.98 -14.52
CA ARG A 636 -12.62 -0.47 -14.73
C ARG A 636 -11.83 -1.24 -13.66
N ASP A 637 -10.90 -0.57 -12.97
CA ASP A 637 -10.21 -1.20 -11.86
C ASP A 637 -11.07 -1.41 -10.61
N TYR A 638 -12.17 -0.66 -10.50
CA TYR A 638 -13.05 -0.61 -9.34
C TYR A 638 -14.42 -1.20 -9.63
N LEU A 639 -15.03 -0.79 -10.74
CA LEU A 639 -16.37 -1.21 -11.16
C LEU A 639 -16.26 -2.46 -12.05
N PRO A 640 -16.74 -3.63 -11.59
CA PRO A 640 -16.74 -4.85 -12.40
C PRO A 640 -17.55 -4.67 -13.69
N ASP A 641 -17.04 -5.22 -14.80
CA ASP A 641 -17.69 -5.12 -16.11
C ASP A 641 -19.10 -5.72 -16.12
N SER A 642 -19.38 -6.74 -15.29
CA SER A 642 -20.72 -7.32 -15.16
C SER A 642 -21.76 -6.32 -14.62
N ILE A 643 -21.37 -5.51 -13.63
CA ILE A 643 -22.22 -4.44 -13.09
C ILE A 643 -22.40 -3.34 -14.13
N LEU A 644 -21.32 -2.92 -14.78
CA LEU A 644 -21.37 -1.87 -15.78
C LEU A 644 -22.23 -2.27 -16.98
N ALA A 645 -22.03 -3.47 -17.52
CA ALA A 645 -22.77 -4.02 -18.66
C ALA A 645 -24.26 -4.14 -18.35
N PHE A 646 -24.63 -4.53 -17.13
CA PHE A 646 -26.01 -4.56 -16.71
C PHE A 646 -26.65 -3.16 -16.78
N PHE A 647 -26.02 -2.14 -16.19
CA PHE A 647 -26.57 -0.78 -16.20
C PHE A 647 -26.64 -0.22 -17.62
N GLN A 648 -25.60 -0.44 -18.43
CA GLN A 648 -25.61 -0.07 -19.84
C GLN A 648 -26.74 -0.76 -20.59
N SER A 649 -26.97 -2.06 -20.36
CA SER A 649 -28.08 -2.81 -20.97
C SER A 649 -29.45 -2.29 -20.52
N ARG A 650 -29.59 -1.92 -19.24
CA ARG A 650 -30.81 -1.26 -18.72
C ARG A 650 -31.03 0.09 -19.39
N TRP A 651 -29.99 0.92 -19.54
CA TRP A 651 -30.08 2.19 -20.27
C TRP A 651 -30.47 1.98 -21.73
N ILE A 652 -29.90 0.99 -22.41
CA ILE A 652 -30.28 0.62 -23.79
C ILE A 652 -31.75 0.19 -23.84
N ARG A 653 -32.22 -0.66 -22.91
CA ARG A 653 -33.63 -1.09 -22.84
C ARG A 653 -34.58 0.08 -22.57
N ILE A 654 -34.23 0.98 -21.66
CA ILE A 654 -34.98 2.21 -21.38
C ILE A 654 -35.04 3.09 -22.64
N PHE A 655 -33.90 3.30 -23.30
CA PHE A 655 -33.81 4.08 -24.53
C PHE A 655 -34.67 3.48 -25.66
N GLN A 656 -34.53 2.17 -25.92
CA GLN A 656 -35.32 1.44 -26.91
C GLN A 656 -36.82 1.48 -26.58
N ARG A 657 -37.19 1.32 -25.31
CA ARG A 657 -38.59 1.41 -24.88
C ARG A 657 -39.14 2.82 -25.04
N GLY A 658 -38.31 3.86 -24.84
CA GLY A 658 -38.63 5.24 -25.21
C GLY A 658 -38.88 5.43 -26.71
N ILE A 659 -38.06 4.84 -27.59
CA ILE A 659 -38.29 4.84 -29.05
C ILE A 659 -39.62 4.17 -29.39
N VAL A 660 -39.92 3.01 -28.79
CA VAL A 660 -41.20 2.32 -29.03
C VAL A 660 -42.37 3.18 -28.55
N CYS A 661 -42.25 3.83 -27.40
CA CYS A 661 -43.28 4.77 -26.91
C CYS A 661 -43.51 5.91 -27.90
N GLU A 662 -42.45 6.52 -28.43
CA GLU A 662 -42.54 7.62 -29.39
C GLU A 662 -43.11 7.16 -30.74
N ALA A 663 -42.66 6.01 -31.25
CA ALA A 663 -43.13 5.45 -32.51
C ALA A 663 -44.60 5.00 -32.45
N MET A 664 -45.07 4.57 -31.27
CA MET A 664 -46.42 4.06 -31.05
C MET A 664 -47.35 5.07 -30.38
N LYS A 665 -46.94 6.34 -30.20
CA LYS A 665 -47.70 7.35 -29.45
C LYS A 665 -49.13 7.57 -29.96
N ASP A 666 -49.33 7.38 -31.27
CA ASP A 666 -50.62 7.53 -31.95
C ASP A 666 -51.32 6.17 -32.19
N SER A 667 -50.75 5.07 -31.70
CA SER A 667 -51.26 3.71 -31.93
C SER A 667 -52.15 3.26 -30.75
N PRO A 668 -53.32 2.66 -31.02
CA PRO A 668 -54.14 2.03 -29.97
C PRO A 668 -53.45 0.81 -29.33
N TYR A 669 -52.33 0.34 -29.89
CA TYR A 669 -51.54 -0.77 -29.38
C TYR A 669 -50.31 -0.34 -28.57
N LEU A 670 -50.16 0.95 -28.23
CA LEU A 670 -49.03 1.49 -27.46
C LEU A 670 -48.68 0.64 -26.24
N LEU A 671 -49.64 0.45 -25.32
CA LEU A 671 -49.44 -0.32 -24.09
C LEU A 671 -49.05 -1.79 -24.34
N LYS A 672 -49.65 -2.39 -25.38
CA LYS A 672 -49.34 -3.77 -25.79
C LYS A 672 -47.92 -3.89 -26.36
N ALA A 673 -47.48 -2.91 -27.15
CA ALA A 673 -46.16 -2.90 -27.79
C ALA A 673 -45.03 -2.56 -26.80
N THR A 674 -45.32 -1.77 -25.77
CA THR A 674 -44.36 -1.40 -24.72
C THR A 674 -44.40 -2.32 -23.50
N SER A 675 -45.40 -3.21 -23.45
CA SER A 675 -45.70 -4.09 -22.31
C SER A 675 -45.95 -3.34 -20.99
N PHE A 676 -46.62 -2.19 -21.06
CA PHE A 676 -47.12 -1.48 -19.87
C PHE A 676 -48.52 -1.99 -19.52
N GLU A 677 -48.79 -2.20 -18.23
CA GLU A 677 -50.08 -2.68 -17.74
C GLU A 677 -51.13 -1.56 -17.69
N SER A 678 -50.69 -0.29 -17.63
CA SER A 678 -51.57 0.88 -17.58
C SER A 678 -50.94 2.15 -18.15
N MET A 679 -51.79 3.16 -18.44
CA MET A 679 -51.33 4.50 -18.81
C MET A 679 -50.59 5.22 -17.68
N ASP A 680 -50.86 4.91 -16.42
CA ASP A 680 -50.14 5.45 -15.26
C ASP A 680 -48.69 4.93 -15.20
N GLU A 681 -48.49 3.66 -15.54
CA GLU A 681 -47.16 3.06 -15.63
C GLU A 681 -46.36 3.68 -16.77
N LEU A 682 -46.98 3.85 -17.95
CA LEU A 682 -46.40 4.56 -19.08
C LEU A 682 -46.05 6.02 -18.72
N HIS A 683 -46.95 6.75 -18.05
CA HIS A 683 -46.71 8.12 -17.61
C HIS A 683 -45.54 8.19 -16.64
N THR A 684 -45.48 7.26 -15.67
CA THR A 684 -44.36 7.17 -14.71
C THR A 684 -43.05 6.87 -15.41
N PHE A 685 -43.05 5.96 -16.39
CA PHE A 685 -41.88 5.65 -17.20
C PHE A 685 -41.41 6.87 -18.00
N LEU A 686 -42.30 7.54 -18.74
CA LEU A 686 -41.95 8.72 -19.54
C LEU A 686 -41.51 9.88 -18.65
N ARG A 687 -42.16 10.11 -17.51
CA ARG A 687 -41.74 11.13 -16.54
C ARG A 687 -40.31 10.91 -16.04
N ASN A 688 -39.92 9.66 -15.82
CA ASN A 688 -38.62 9.30 -15.25
C ASN A 688 -37.52 9.11 -16.32
N HIS A 689 -37.91 8.79 -17.56
CA HIS A 689 -36.99 8.27 -18.58
C HIS A 689 -37.21 8.82 -19.99
N ALA A 690 -38.17 9.72 -20.23
CA ALA A 690 -38.35 10.33 -21.53
C ALA A 690 -37.04 10.99 -21.96
N LEU A 691 -36.69 10.76 -23.23
CA LEU A 691 -35.52 11.34 -23.85
C LEU A 691 -35.67 12.86 -23.82
N LYS A 692 -34.92 13.52 -22.94
CA LYS A 692 -34.50 14.91 -23.17
C LYS A 692 -33.66 14.88 -24.44
N ASP A 693 -33.83 15.86 -25.32
CA ASP A 693 -33.25 15.86 -26.67
C ASP A 693 -31.85 15.25 -26.75
N ILE A 694 -31.66 14.36 -27.73
CA ILE A 694 -30.32 13.91 -28.10
C ILE A 694 -29.52 15.17 -28.43
N PRO A 695 -28.41 15.47 -27.73
CA PRO A 695 -27.58 16.61 -28.06
C PRO A 695 -27.25 16.51 -29.54
N GLN A 696 -27.53 17.55 -30.32
CA GLN A 696 -26.97 17.64 -31.65
C GLN A 696 -25.46 17.50 -31.47
N MET A 697 -24.88 16.38 -31.91
CA MET A 697 -23.43 16.25 -32.00
C MET A 697 -22.99 17.33 -32.98
N GLU A 698 -22.63 18.49 -32.44
CA GLU A 698 -21.89 19.49 -33.20
C GLU A 698 -20.61 18.80 -33.66
N ALA A 699 -20.55 18.58 -34.97
CA ALA A 699 -19.38 18.07 -35.62
C ALA A 699 -18.26 19.10 -35.42
N GLY A 700 -17.41 18.84 -34.44
CA GLY A 700 -16.12 19.51 -34.26
C GLY A 700 -16.19 20.76 -33.42
N GLU A 701 -15.88 20.64 -32.13
CA GLU A 701 -14.92 21.51 -31.44
C GLU A 701 -14.53 20.87 -30.09
N ASP A 702 -13.22 20.83 -29.83
CA ASP A 702 -12.63 20.27 -28.61
C ASP A 702 -13.12 21.03 -27.36
N PRO A 703 -13.50 20.37 -26.26
CA PRO A 703 -13.95 21.06 -25.07
C PRO A 703 -12.77 21.70 -24.33
N SER A 704 -12.61 23.01 -24.48
CA SER A 704 -11.76 23.82 -23.61
C SER A 704 -12.40 23.94 -22.22
N PRO A 705 -11.64 23.78 -21.12
CA PRO A 705 -12.17 23.90 -19.77
C PRO A 705 -11.97 25.33 -19.28
N ASN A 706 -13.05 26.10 -19.10
CA ASN A 706 -13.17 27.15 -18.07
C ASN A 706 -14.50 27.89 -18.20
N ASN A 707 -15.41 27.68 -17.24
CA ASN A 707 -16.01 28.72 -16.40
C ASN A 707 -17.17 28.13 -15.57
N PRO A 708 -17.08 28.14 -14.22
CA PRO A 708 -18.17 27.74 -13.35
C PRO A 708 -18.98 28.97 -12.95
N THR A 709 -20.11 29.19 -13.60
CA THR A 709 -21.23 29.96 -13.06
C THR A 709 -22.44 29.63 -13.92
N VAL A 710 -23.51 29.07 -13.34
CA VAL A 710 -24.88 29.60 -13.43
C VAL A 710 -25.76 28.81 -12.47
N SER A 711 -26.50 29.58 -11.67
CA SER A 711 -27.48 29.22 -10.67
C SER A 711 -28.56 28.23 -11.12
N GLU A 712 -29.06 27.45 -10.16
CA GLU A 712 -30.27 26.64 -10.26
C GLU A 712 -31.47 27.51 -10.67
N VAL A 713 -31.75 27.56 -11.96
CA VAL A 713 -33.09 27.87 -12.47
C VAL A 713 -33.63 26.53 -12.97
N SER A 714 -34.74 26.08 -12.42
CA SER A 714 -35.46 24.90 -12.90
C SER A 714 -36.06 25.19 -14.27
N SER A 715 -35.24 25.22 -15.31
CA SER A 715 -35.65 25.42 -16.69
C SER A 715 -36.16 24.09 -17.26
N VAL A 716 -37.42 24.09 -17.71
CA VAL A 716 -37.98 23.00 -18.51
C VAL A 716 -37.59 23.25 -19.97
N TYR A 717 -36.84 22.33 -20.56
CA TYR A 717 -36.46 22.40 -21.97
C TYR A 717 -37.50 21.66 -22.81
N VAL A 718 -38.12 22.38 -23.77
CA VAL A 718 -39.11 21.83 -24.70
C VAL A 718 -38.43 21.59 -26.05
N SER A 719 -38.42 20.34 -26.50
CA SER A 719 -37.90 19.96 -27.81
C SER A 719 -38.79 20.51 -28.93
N VAL A 720 -38.19 21.22 -29.88
CA VAL A 720 -38.90 21.81 -31.03
C VAL A 720 -38.59 20.99 -32.27
N SER A 721 -39.31 19.88 -32.43
CA SER A 721 -39.32 19.05 -33.63
C SER A 721 -40.67 19.17 -34.36
N PRO A 722 -40.76 18.84 -35.67
CA PRO A 722 -42.03 18.88 -36.39
C PRO A 722 -43.13 18.03 -35.74
N GLY A 723 -42.77 16.87 -35.16
CA GLY A 723 -43.71 15.98 -34.50
C GLY A 723 -44.24 16.52 -33.17
N ILE A 724 -43.37 17.07 -32.32
CA ILE A 724 -43.77 17.64 -31.03
C ILE A 724 -44.58 18.92 -31.23
N MET A 725 -44.15 19.79 -32.15
CA MET A 725 -44.90 21.00 -32.48
C MET A 725 -46.24 20.67 -33.12
N SER A 726 -46.35 19.63 -33.95
CA SER A 726 -47.64 19.20 -34.51
C SER A 726 -48.61 18.73 -33.42
N ALA A 727 -48.12 17.97 -32.43
CA ALA A 727 -48.93 17.53 -31.29
C ALA A 727 -49.39 18.73 -30.42
N LEU A 728 -48.47 19.65 -30.10
CA LEU A 728 -48.79 20.86 -29.32
C LEU A 728 -49.80 21.76 -30.05
N LEU A 729 -49.61 22.02 -31.35
CA LEU A 729 -50.54 22.79 -32.17
C LEU A 729 -51.90 22.09 -32.34
N SER A 730 -51.92 20.76 -32.40
CA SER A 730 -53.16 19.99 -32.45
C SER A 730 -53.95 20.09 -31.15
N ILE A 731 -53.28 20.02 -29.98
CA ILE A 731 -53.90 20.20 -28.67
C ILE A 731 -54.40 21.64 -28.50
N GLU A 732 -53.57 22.62 -28.86
CA GLU A 732 -53.94 24.04 -28.84
C GLU A 732 -55.21 24.29 -29.67
N ALA A 733 -55.22 23.85 -30.92
CA ALA A 733 -56.36 24.00 -31.80
C ALA A 733 -57.59 23.19 -31.35
N ALA A 734 -57.41 22.02 -30.74
CA ALA A 734 -58.53 21.24 -30.21
C ALA A 734 -59.16 21.92 -28.98
N VAL A 735 -58.33 22.49 -28.09
CA VAL A 735 -58.79 23.27 -26.93
C VAL A 735 -59.48 24.57 -27.37
N ASP A 736 -58.92 25.28 -28.35
CA ASP A 736 -59.50 26.53 -28.85
C ASP A 736 -60.83 26.30 -29.60
N ASN A 737 -61.01 25.13 -30.22
CA ASN A 737 -62.24 24.73 -30.92
C ASN A 737 -63.15 23.80 -30.11
N ALA A 738 -62.98 23.72 -28.79
CA ALA A 738 -63.76 22.83 -27.93
C ALA A 738 -65.25 23.22 -27.88
N GLU A 739 -66.15 22.28 -28.22
CA GLU A 739 -67.60 22.45 -28.14
C GLU A 739 -68.09 22.66 -26.69
N GLU A 740 -67.39 22.10 -25.69
CA GLU A 740 -67.67 22.28 -24.26
C GLU A 740 -66.44 22.81 -23.48
N PRO A 741 -66.13 24.12 -23.54
CA PRO A 741 -64.90 24.68 -22.95
C PRO A 741 -64.75 24.46 -21.43
N ASN A 742 -65.86 24.31 -20.72
CA ASN A 742 -65.88 24.07 -19.28
C ASN A 742 -65.58 22.61 -18.91
N SER A 743 -65.75 21.68 -19.85
CA SER A 743 -65.48 20.24 -19.69
C SER A 743 -64.04 19.86 -20.06
N VAL A 744 -63.28 20.76 -20.69
CA VAL A 744 -61.87 20.53 -21.08
C VAL A 744 -60.98 20.39 -19.83
N CYS A 745 -60.17 19.32 -19.79
CA CYS A 745 -59.34 18.97 -18.64
C CYS A 745 -58.20 19.98 -18.42
N ALA A 746 -57.78 20.12 -17.15
CA ALA A 746 -56.78 21.11 -16.76
C ALA A 746 -55.43 20.89 -17.47
N LYS A 747 -55.07 19.64 -17.76
CA LYS A 747 -53.83 19.28 -18.47
C LYS A 747 -53.86 19.74 -19.93
N ALA A 748 -55.00 19.59 -20.62
CA ALA A 748 -55.15 20.08 -22.00
C ALA A 748 -55.06 21.60 -22.07
N LYS A 749 -55.70 22.32 -21.13
CA LYS A 749 -55.58 23.79 -21.02
C LYS A 749 -54.14 24.24 -20.75
N TYR A 750 -53.42 23.52 -19.89
CA TYR A 750 -52.01 23.78 -19.61
C TYR A 750 -51.14 23.61 -20.86
N TRP A 751 -51.27 22.49 -21.58
CA TRP A 751 -50.45 22.24 -22.77
C TRP A 751 -50.80 23.15 -23.95
N ALA A 752 -52.07 23.58 -24.10
CA ALA A 752 -52.45 24.62 -25.06
C ALA A 752 -51.77 25.96 -24.74
N SER A 753 -51.67 26.34 -23.46
CA SER A 753 -50.93 27.54 -23.03
C SER A 753 -49.43 27.43 -23.32
N VAL A 754 -48.83 26.27 -23.03
CA VAL A 754 -47.41 26.00 -23.35
C VAL A 754 -47.17 26.08 -24.86
N SER A 755 -48.06 25.51 -25.69
CA SER A 755 -47.97 25.59 -27.16
C SER A 755 -47.94 27.05 -27.66
N LYS A 756 -48.82 27.91 -27.13
CA LYS A 756 -48.86 29.35 -27.47
C LYS A 756 -47.56 30.06 -27.10
N LEU A 757 -47.01 29.78 -25.92
CA LEU A 757 -45.76 30.38 -25.44
C LEU A 757 -44.56 29.94 -26.27
N VAL A 758 -44.44 28.64 -26.54
CA VAL A 758 -43.35 28.06 -27.34
C VAL A 758 -43.42 28.57 -28.78
N THR A 759 -44.60 28.61 -29.39
CA THR A 759 -44.81 29.14 -30.74
C THR A 759 -44.43 30.62 -30.83
N SER A 760 -44.83 31.42 -29.83
CA SER A 760 -44.49 32.84 -29.76
C SER A 760 -42.98 33.06 -29.64
N GLU A 761 -42.30 32.25 -28.83
CA GLU A 761 -40.85 32.36 -28.65
C GLU A 761 -40.09 31.91 -29.91
N ILE A 762 -40.52 30.87 -30.61
CA ILE A 762 -39.93 30.44 -31.89
C ILE A 762 -40.06 31.53 -32.96
N LEU A 763 -41.21 32.20 -33.03
CA LEU A 763 -41.44 33.30 -33.98
C LEU A 763 -40.60 34.54 -33.64
N ARG A 764 -40.41 34.82 -32.34
CA ARG A 764 -39.59 35.92 -31.82
C ARG A 764 -38.09 35.68 -32.01
N ALA A 765 -37.65 34.43 -31.86
CA ALA A 765 -36.25 34.03 -32.04
C ALA A 765 -35.82 34.14 -33.51
N ASN A 766 -34.52 34.31 -33.75
CA ASN A 766 -33.97 34.42 -35.11
C ASN A 766 -33.42 33.09 -35.66
N ASP A 767 -33.92 31.97 -35.14
CA ASP A 767 -33.46 30.62 -35.52
C ASP A 767 -34.26 30.07 -36.71
N GLY A 768 -33.57 29.89 -37.84
CA GLY A 768 -34.17 29.40 -39.09
C GLY A 768 -34.61 27.94 -39.05
N LEU A 769 -33.97 27.10 -38.22
CA LEU A 769 -34.31 25.68 -38.08
C LEU A 769 -35.59 25.50 -37.28
N LEU A 770 -35.72 26.22 -36.15
CA LEU A 770 -36.93 26.19 -35.32
C LEU A 770 -38.15 26.70 -36.08
N LYS A 771 -37.98 27.76 -36.87
CA LYS A 771 -39.03 28.27 -37.76
C LYS A 771 -39.41 27.26 -38.83
N SER A 772 -38.44 26.56 -39.43
CA SER A 772 -38.68 25.48 -40.39
C SER A 772 -39.46 24.31 -39.77
N HIS A 773 -39.11 23.91 -38.55
CA HIS A 773 -39.84 22.87 -37.81
C HIS A 773 -41.27 23.28 -37.48
N LEU A 774 -41.48 24.53 -37.05
CA LEU A 774 -42.81 25.08 -36.82
C LEU A 774 -43.64 25.14 -38.11
N CYS A 775 -43.04 25.51 -39.25
CA CYS A 775 -43.71 25.49 -40.55
C CYS A 775 -44.15 24.07 -40.93
N LYS A 776 -43.26 23.08 -40.84
CA LYS A 776 -43.60 21.67 -41.11
C LYS A 776 -44.69 21.15 -40.16
N ALA A 777 -44.65 21.55 -38.89
CA ALA A 777 -45.68 21.18 -37.93
C ALA A 777 -47.06 21.73 -38.31
N LYS A 778 -47.12 22.98 -38.81
CA LYS A 778 -48.36 23.60 -39.31
C LYS A 778 -48.93 22.94 -40.56
N GLU A 779 -48.13 22.19 -41.32
CA GLU A 779 -48.61 21.41 -42.47
C GLU A 779 -49.24 20.08 -42.05
N ILE A 780 -48.90 19.57 -40.85
CA ILE A 780 -49.20 18.19 -40.42
C ILE A 780 -50.13 18.15 -39.20
N TYR A 781 -50.40 19.28 -38.54
CA TYR A 781 -51.24 19.29 -37.33
C TYR A 781 -52.69 18.88 -37.62
N GLU A 782 -53.26 18.02 -36.77
CA GLU A 782 -54.60 17.43 -36.93
C GLU A 782 -55.40 17.49 -35.62
N PRO A 783 -56.15 18.58 -35.35
CA PRO A 783 -56.85 18.79 -34.09
C PRO A 783 -57.91 17.72 -33.78
N LYS A 784 -58.54 17.17 -34.82
CA LYS A 784 -59.57 16.12 -34.71
C LYS A 784 -59.06 14.83 -34.05
N ARG A 785 -57.75 14.53 -34.18
CA ARG A 785 -57.17 13.30 -33.60
C ARG A 785 -57.03 13.35 -32.08
N VAL A 786 -56.85 14.54 -31.52
CA VAL A 786 -56.68 14.75 -30.07
C VAL A 786 -57.95 15.27 -29.38
N GLN A 787 -59.05 15.41 -30.12
CA GLN A 787 -60.32 15.98 -29.64
C GLN A 787 -60.98 15.16 -28.52
N HIS A 788 -60.74 13.85 -28.46
CA HIS A 788 -61.23 13.03 -27.34
C HIS A 788 -60.36 13.22 -26.07
N MET A 789 -59.06 13.47 -26.25
CA MET A 789 -58.09 13.60 -25.16
C MET A 789 -58.27 14.88 -24.34
N ILE A 790 -58.80 15.94 -24.94
CA ILE A 790 -59.01 17.21 -24.23
C ILE A 790 -60.12 17.13 -23.18
N TYR A 791 -60.94 16.08 -23.19
CA TYR A 791 -62.04 15.84 -22.25
C TYR A 791 -61.80 14.66 -21.28
N GLU A 792 -60.66 13.98 -21.35
CA GLU A 792 -60.30 12.91 -20.40
C GLU A 792 -60.09 13.47 -18.98
N LYS A 793 -60.72 12.84 -17.97
CA LYS A 793 -60.67 13.27 -16.56
C LYS A 793 -59.41 12.82 -15.85
#